data_AF-A0A409VA86-F1
#
_entry.id   AF-A0A409VA86-F1
#
_cell.length_a   1.000
_cell.length_b   1.000
_cell.length_c   1.000
_cell.angle_alpha   90.00
_cell.angle_beta   90.00
_cell.angle_gamma   90.00
#
_symmetry.space_group_name_H-M   'P 1'
#
loop_
_entity.id
_entity.type
_entity.pdbx_description
1 polymer ?
#
loop_
_entity_poly.entity_id
_entity_poly.type
_entity_poly.pdbx_seq_one_letter_code
_entity_poly.pdbx_strand_id
1 'polypeptide(L)'
;MSVQIFSQASDLPQAAWAALSAHQAQANIILPVLRKLLAREQRGIPTHNHTWVVMFSSRNPNEVRYIFSLTDSILSTYPAFIFTTVPFTYHRYESFVGPMKALVSALRQYGISRRRIYSVFAPKALAEAFAHAWSESTGIRVVSDPYYNSWLSTVTPSRFSPAPGPYDTQDLEYRCATEGDIPQVARLCFEFAETSPPFQISREDAFREATHLVRNQLVWVCAMRTKDAGWQAVSLVAFTRNTDVSATITKVFTLEKAQRRGIAGKLTSKVCQYLFSKGKQQISLFVGVTNSAATVYQRLGFPMPPTQANGQPMPTNEQWVEYGFDQSRVTLGQCSDLEIREDDCGGIGVFSKDATIDPLTILVKIKKSSVLSVRSNAELSPEAVDAIPYGLDAQLQLAAVLYVEILKGAESRWHGYLQSLPQHVDLPLVWMLNKEKDEDASESIKWLRGTEAEKILCAGSEDHRPIWDEVVAFYETIAAPRISSIFRQWERSQSVPLQHSLRGFFHAFSLVSSRAFVVDAFHGLSMVPIADAFNHTVDNHVHLETEFDVCPECGSYKQCPHDREGQSSVDPICDGDEQDDLYYEMVAKAAIPPHTEVFNTYGEHLSNAQLLNQYGFVLDMNENDRISWTLEDILSLIPGISSEGRLKVAVSLQKILSEVSAGIRDLLRLSELLYWNDSPFDAFFVESEGKCSFQLWIAVLYLVLQKEGPIGHNSERDQLYSRVYSILMLQLRLEGAYLSEEEEINVPPPTDSSVQLSDAKLLSLVSLHIAELCELRRRNTGKEGTSEISLFDMLDDHGVDIGPLTRQVISIVATERAILESSKSQWTELADHLALMVE
;
A
#
# COMPACT_ATOMS: atom_id res chain seq x y z
N MET A 1 -42.79 -13.97 1.60
CA MET A 1 -42.31 -12.58 1.35
C MET A 1 -41.30 -12.67 0.23
N SER A 2 -41.24 -11.66 -0.64
CA SER A 2 -40.14 -11.55 -1.61
C SER A 2 -38.97 -10.84 -0.93
N VAL A 3 -37.74 -11.30 -1.18
CA VAL A 3 -36.51 -10.76 -0.60
C VAL A 3 -35.56 -10.40 -1.73
N GLN A 4 -35.03 -9.19 -1.72
CA GLN A 4 -34.06 -8.70 -2.70
C GLN A 4 -32.86 -8.09 -1.97
N ILE A 5 -31.66 -8.31 -2.51
CA ILE A 5 -30.39 -7.89 -1.91
C ILE A 5 -29.70 -6.92 -2.88
N PHE A 6 -29.13 -5.85 -2.33
CA PHE A 6 -28.49 -4.77 -3.08
C PHE A 6 -27.15 -4.42 -2.43
N SER A 7 -26.14 -4.17 -3.27
CA SER A 7 -24.82 -3.70 -2.85
C SER A 7 -24.57 -2.23 -3.17
N GLN A 8 -25.41 -1.61 -4.02
CA GLN A 8 -25.35 -0.18 -4.35
C GLN A 8 -26.64 0.53 -3.94
N ALA A 9 -26.52 1.78 -3.51
CA ALA A 9 -27.63 2.63 -3.10
C ALA A 9 -28.52 3.00 -4.30
N SER A 10 -27.93 3.22 -5.47
CA SER A 10 -28.61 3.53 -6.75
C SER A 10 -29.49 2.40 -7.26
N ASP A 11 -29.18 1.15 -6.93
CA ASP A 11 -29.98 -0.03 -7.30
C ASP A 11 -31.23 -0.22 -6.42
N LEU A 12 -31.35 0.49 -5.29
CA LEU A 12 -32.50 0.32 -4.41
C LEU A 12 -33.80 0.75 -5.12
N PRO A 13 -34.86 -0.07 -5.05
CA PRO A 13 -36.12 0.22 -5.72
C PRO A 13 -36.78 1.48 -5.14
N GLN A 14 -37.46 2.25 -5.98
CA GLN A 14 -38.15 3.49 -5.58
C GLN A 14 -39.11 3.29 -4.40
N ALA A 15 -39.73 2.11 -4.29
CA ALA A 15 -40.59 1.76 -3.16
C ALA A 15 -39.84 1.74 -1.82
N ALA A 16 -38.56 1.34 -1.79
CA ALA A 16 -37.73 1.37 -0.58
C ALA A 16 -37.41 2.82 -0.17
N TRP A 17 -37.03 3.66 -1.13
CA TRP A 17 -36.82 5.09 -0.91
C TRP A 17 -38.07 5.80 -0.39
N ALA A 18 -39.23 5.50 -0.96
CA ALA A 18 -40.52 6.04 -0.53
C ALA A 18 -40.86 5.57 0.89
N ALA A 19 -40.68 4.28 1.20
CA ALA A 19 -40.95 3.73 2.53
C ALA A 19 -40.08 4.38 3.62
N LEU A 20 -38.77 4.51 3.38
CA LEU A 20 -37.84 5.18 4.30
C LEU A 20 -38.19 6.67 4.46
N SER A 21 -38.50 7.35 3.35
CA SER A 21 -38.83 8.79 3.35
C SER A 21 -40.16 9.10 4.04
N ALA A 22 -41.12 8.17 4.03
CA ALA A 22 -42.39 8.29 4.74
C ALA A 22 -42.23 8.08 6.27
N HIS A 23 -41.16 7.42 6.71
CA HIS A 23 -40.92 7.04 8.10
C HIS A 23 -39.56 7.52 8.60
N GLN A 24 -39.18 8.77 8.30
CA GLN A 24 -37.80 9.24 8.51
C GLN A 24 -37.34 9.21 9.98
N ALA A 25 -38.27 9.30 10.94
CA ALA A 25 -37.93 9.21 12.35
C ALA A 25 -37.42 7.79 12.71
N GLN A 26 -38.08 6.75 12.20
CA GLN A 26 -37.69 5.35 12.39
C GLN A 26 -36.54 4.94 11.45
N ALA A 27 -36.51 5.50 10.25
CA ALA A 27 -35.47 5.28 9.26
C ALA A 27 -34.22 6.15 9.49
N ASN A 28 -34.10 6.80 10.66
CA ASN A 28 -33.07 7.82 10.92
C ASN A 28 -31.63 7.29 10.86
N ILE A 29 -31.44 5.97 10.85
CA ILE A 29 -30.13 5.34 10.75
C ILE A 29 -29.80 5.01 9.30
N ILE A 30 -30.74 4.35 8.61
CA ILE A 30 -30.53 3.81 7.26
C ILE A 30 -30.65 4.90 6.19
N LEU A 31 -31.65 5.78 6.28
CA LEU A 31 -31.94 6.77 5.23
C LEU A 31 -30.82 7.80 5.04
N PRO A 32 -30.22 8.39 6.09
CA PRO A 32 -29.10 9.33 5.90
C PRO A 32 -27.87 8.67 5.27
N VAL A 33 -27.57 7.41 5.63
CA VAL A 33 -26.45 6.66 5.06
C VAL A 33 -26.69 6.39 3.59
N LEU A 34 -27.86 5.87 3.22
CA LEU A 34 -28.24 5.64 1.82
C LEU A 34 -28.15 6.91 0.97
N ARG A 35 -28.64 8.05 1.46
CA ARG A 35 -28.55 9.33 0.72
C ARG A 35 -27.10 9.78 0.49
N LYS A 36 -26.23 9.60 1.49
CA LYS A 36 -24.80 9.91 1.36
C LYS A 36 -24.13 9.01 0.32
N LEU A 37 -24.43 7.72 0.34
CA LEU A 37 -23.85 6.74 -0.60
C LEU A 37 -24.37 6.96 -2.01
N LEU A 38 -25.66 7.22 -2.20
CA LEU A 38 -26.22 7.59 -3.49
C LEU A 38 -25.55 8.83 -4.08
N ALA A 39 -25.30 9.86 -3.26
CA ALA A 39 -24.60 11.06 -3.70
C ALA A 39 -23.15 10.79 -4.11
N ARG A 40 -22.47 9.83 -3.48
CA ARG A 40 -21.12 9.37 -3.87
C ARG A 40 -21.14 8.61 -5.19
N GLU A 41 -22.04 7.65 -5.32
CA GLU A 41 -22.22 6.86 -6.55
C GLU A 41 -22.52 7.77 -7.76
N GLN A 42 -23.38 8.79 -7.58
CA GLN A 42 -23.69 9.77 -8.63
C GLN A 42 -22.49 10.64 -9.05
N ARG A 43 -21.48 10.76 -8.19
CA ARG A 43 -20.22 11.47 -8.47
C ARG A 43 -19.14 10.55 -9.06
N GLY A 44 -19.47 9.29 -9.31
CA GLY A 44 -18.51 8.28 -9.78
C GLY A 44 -17.52 7.82 -8.71
N ILE A 45 -17.77 8.12 -7.43
CA ILE A 45 -16.93 7.68 -6.33
C ILE A 45 -17.33 6.23 -5.98
N PRO A 46 -16.43 5.25 -6.09
CA PRO A 46 -16.73 3.87 -5.73
C PRO A 46 -17.23 3.74 -4.29
N THR A 47 -18.22 2.87 -4.08
CA THR A 47 -18.68 2.49 -2.74
C THR A 47 -18.61 0.98 -2.60
N HIS A 48 -18.00 0.51 -1.51
CA HIS A 48 -17.73 -0.91 -1.27
C HIS A 48 -18.26 -1.32 0.12
N ASN A 49 -18.40 -2.62 0.35
CA ASN A 49 -18.76 -3.19 1.66
C ASN A 49 -20.10 -2.71 2.24
N HIS A 50 -21.10 -2.56 1.38
CA HIS A 50 -22.45 -2.23 1.78
C HIS A 50 -23.43 -3.29 1.31
N THR A 51 -24.40 -3.63 2.15
CA THR A 51 -25.45 -4.58 1.81
C THR A 51 -26.77 -4.14 2.40
N TRP A 52 -27.77 -4.03 1.55
CA TRP A 52 -29.16 -3.82 1.93
C TRP A 52 -30.00 -5.01 1.52
N VAL A 53 -30.92 -5.42 2.40
CA VAL A 53 -31.93 -6.43 2.07
C VAL A 53 -33.30 -5.81 2.21
N VAL A 54 -34.05 -5.77 1.11
CA VAL A 54 -35.42 -5.25 1.06
C VAL A 54 -36.40 -6.41 1.02
N MET A 55 -37.32 -6.43 1.97
CA MET A 55 -38.35 -7.46 2.07
C MET A 55 -39.73 -6.89 1.74
N PHE A 56 -40.42 -7.51 0.80
CA PHE A 56 -41.74 -7.10 0.32
C PHE A 56 -42.86 -7.99 0.85
N SER A 57 -44.03 -7.39 1.00
CA SER A 57 -45.29 -8.05 1.34
C SER A 57 -45.59 -9.16 0.34
N SER A 58 -46.04 -10.33 0.83
CA SER A 58 -46.50 -11.41 -0.06
C SER A 58 -47.78 -11.07 -0.82
N ARG A 59 -48.53 -10.05 -0.36
CA ARG A 59 -49.79 -9.62 -0.97
C ARG A 59 -49.61 -8.50 -1.99
N ASN A 60 -48.53 -7.73 -1.88
CA ASN A 60 -48.22 -6.64 -2.79
C ASN A 60 -46.69 -6.54 -2.98
N PRO A 61 -46.16 -6.86 -4.17
CA PRO A 61 -44.72 -6.87 -4.43
C PRO A 61 -44.08 -5.47 -4.38
N ASN A 62 -44.86 -4.39 -4.38
CA ASN A 62 -44.37 -3.02 -4.23
C ASN A 62 -44.47 -2.48 -2.79
N GLU A 63 -45.03 -3.27 -1.87
CA GLU A 63 -45.16 -2.88 -0.46
C GLU A 63 -43.95 -3.37 0.35
N VAL A 64 -43.04 -2.46 0.67
CA VAL A 64 -41.87 -2.74 1.52
C VAL A 64 -42.29 -2.92 2.98
N ARG A 65 -41.85 -4.01 3.61
CA ARG A 65 -42.15 -4.36 5.01
C ARG A 65 -40.94 -4.23 5.92
N TYR A 66 -39.76 -4.61 5.44
CA TYR A 66 -38.52 -4.55 6.19
C TYR A 66 -37.37 -4.12 5.29
N ILE A 67 -36.43 -3.38 5.87
CA ILE A 67 -35.15 -3.06 5.24
C ILE A 67 -34.06 -3.36 6.25
N PHE A 68 -33.16 -4.27 5.90
CA PHE A 68 -31.94 -4.55 6.63
C PHE A 68 -30.79 -3.76 5.99
N SER A 69 -29.88 -3.25 6.81
CA SER A 69 -28.71 -2.49 6.39
C SER A 69 -27.47 -2.98 7.13
N LEU A 70 -26.43 -3.27 6.37
CA LEU A 70 -25.09 -3.61 6.86
C LEU A 70 -24.10 -2.77 6.06
N THR A 71 -23.59 -1.72 6.69
CA THR A 71 -22.82 -0.66 6.02
C THR A 71 -21.62 -0.26 6.86
N ASP A 72 -20.73 0.54 6.31
CA ASP A 72 -19.56 1.03 7.03
C ASP A 72 -19.72 2.52 7.40
N SER A 73 -18.99 2.92 8.43
CA SER A 73 -18.86 4.30 8.89
C SER A 73 -17.47 4.82 8.55
N ILE A 74 -17.23 6.11 8.80
CA ILE A 74 -15.92 6.76 8.59
C ILE A 74 -14.82 6.13 9.48
N LEU A 75 -15.19 5.54 10.62
CA LEU A 75 -14.24 5.09 11.65
C LEU A 75 -14.21 3.57 11.85
N SER A 76 -15.23 2.86 11.38
CA SER A 76 -15.48 1.44 11.67
C SER A 76 -16.65 0.89 10.87
N THR A 77 -16.88 -0.42 10.90
CA THR A 77 -18.09 -1.06 10.38
C THR A 77 -19.29 -0.76 11.28
N TYR A 78 -20.47 -0.46 10.72
CA TYR A 78 -21.69 -0.29 11.52
C TYR A 78 -22.28 -1.65 11.95
N PRO A 79 -23.07 -1.67 13.03
CA PRO A 79 -23.86 -2.85 13.38
C PRO A 79 -24.97 -3.05 12.35
N ALA A 80 -25.62 -4.22 12.39
CA ALA A 80 -26.77 -4.46 11.54
C ALA A 80 -27.96 -3.58 12.01
N PHE A 81 -28.59 -2.87 11.08
CA PHE A 81 -29.80 -2.10 11.35
C PHE A 81 -31.00 -2.72 10.65
N ILE A 82 -32.16 -2.72 11.32
CA ILE A 82 -33.41 -3.20 10.73
C ILE A 82 -34.50 -2.15 10.90
N PHE A 83 -35.04 -1.73 9.77
CA PHE A 83 -36.21 -0.86 9.67
C PHE A 83 -37.46 -1.67 9.31
N THR A 84 -38.62 -1.24 9.80
CA THR A 84 -39.91 -1.82 9.43
C THR A 84 -40.99 -0.76 9.20
N THR A 85 -41.87 -1.02 8.22
CA THR A 85 -43.11 -0.24 8.01
C THR A 85 -44.30 -0.81 8.77
N VAL A 86 -44.12 -1.93 9.49
CA VAL A 86 -45.17 -2.52 10.32
C VAL A 86 -45.49 -1.54 11.46
N PRO A 87 -46.76 -1.13 11.63
CA PRO A 87 -47.12 -0.19 12.68
C PRO A 87 -46.77 -0.74 14.06
N PHE A 88 -46.27 0.12 14.93
CA PHE A 88 -45.81 -0.21 16.27
C PHE A 88 -46.83 -1.02 17.10
N THR A 89 -48.13 -0.78 16.92
CA THR A 89 -49.22 -1.51 17.58
C THR A 89 -49.23 -3.03 17.30
N TYR A 90 -48.54 -3.46 16.25
CA TYR A 90 -48.41 -4.86 15.84
C TYR A 90 -47.02 -5.45 16.11
N HIS A 91 -46.13 -4.73 16.80
CA HIS A 91 -44.80 -5.21 17.14
C HIS A 91 -44.88 -6.26 18.24
N ARG A 92 -45.13 -7.50 17.83
CA ARG A 92 -45.09 -8.70 18.68
C ARG A 92 -43.99 -9.62 18.18
N TYR A 93 -43.27 -10.26 19.10
CA TYR A 93 -42.16 -11.14 18.78
C TYR A 93 -42.56 -12.19 17.74
N GLU A 94 -43.72 -12.84 17.93
CA GLU A 94 -44.24 -13.91 17.08
C GLU A 94 -44.47 -13.45 15.63
N SER A 95 -44.85 -12.18 15.44
CA SER A 95 -45.06 -11.58 14.11
C SER A 95 -43.76 -11.44 13.32
N PHE A 96 -42.60 -11.42 13.98
CA PHE A 96 -41.30 -11.18 13.37
C PHE A 96 -40.44 -12.44 13.19
N VAL A 97 -40.73 -13.54 13.90
CA VAL A 97 -39.96 -14.80 13.81
C VAL A 97 -39.84 -15.29 12.37
N GLY A 98 -40.96 -15.43 11.67
CA GLY A 98 -40.98 -15.92 10.28
C GLY A 98 -40.19 -15.01 9.32
N PRO A 99 -40.49 -13.70 9.26
CA PRO A 99 -39.74 -12.75 8.44
C PRO A 99 -38.24 -12.72 8.76
N MET A 100 -37.84 -12.72 10.03
CA MET A 100 -36.43 -12.68 10.40
C MET A 100 -35.69 -13.97 10.05
N LYS A 101 -36.32 -15.15 10.15
CA LYS A 101 -35.75 -16.40 9.62
C LYS A 101 -35.52 -16.34 8.12
N ALA A 102 -36.47 -15.75 7.37
CA ALA A 102 -36.31 -15.56 5.92
C ALA A 102 -35.17 -14.59 5.59
N LEU A 103 -35.05 -13.47 6.33
CA LEU A 103 -33.95 -12.52 6.19
C LEU A 103 -32.59 -13.18 6.46
N VAL A 104 -32.46 -13.91 7.57
CA VAL A 104 -31.23 -14.64 7.92
C VAL A 104 -30.87 -15.66 6.85
N SER A 105 -31.84 -16.43 6.36
CA SER A 105 -31.60 -17.38 5.25
C SER A 105 -31.08 -16.68 4.00
N ALA A 106 -31.63 -15.52 3.64
CA ALA A 106 -31.18 -14.75 2.48
C ALA A 106 -29.74 -14.22 2.68
N LEU A 107 -29.43 -13.69 3.87
CA LEU A 107 -28.07 -13.24 4.21
C LEU A 107 -27.04 -14.38 4.13
N ARG A 108 -27.41 -15.58 4.61
CA ARG A 108 -26.55 -16.78 4.54
C ARG A 108 -26.33 -17.25 3.10
N GLN A 109 -27.38 -17.24 2.28
CA GLN A 109 -27.30 -17.63 0.88
C GLN A 109 -26.46 -16.65 0.05
N TYR A 110 -26.53 -15.36 0.38
CA TYR A 110 -25.72 -14.32 -0.26
C TYR A 110 -24.24 -14.37 0.13
N GLY A 111 -23.88 -15.12 1.17
CA GLY A 111 -22.49 -15.27 1.60
C GLY A 111 -22.03 -14.27 2.66
N ILE A 112 -22.94 -13.57 3.36
CA ILE A 112 -22.53 -12.65 4.44
C ILE A 112 -21.82 -13.44 5.55
N SER A 113 -20.57 -13.04 5.83
CA SER A 113 -19.76 -13.64 6.90
C SER A 113 -20.49 -13.57 8.24
N ARG A 114 -20.52 -14.70 8.95
CA ARG A 114 -21.14 -14.77 10.29
C ARG A 114 -20.46 -13.85 11.31
N ARG A 115 -19.19 -13.48 11.06
CA ARG A 115 -18.41 -12.60 11.94
C ARG A 115 -18.72 -11.11 11.75
N ARG A 116 -19.24 -10.72 10.58
CA ARG A 116 -19.52 -9.30 10.22
C ARG A 116 -20.68 -8.70 11.00
N ILE A 117 -21.65 -9.53 11.40
CA ILE A 117 -22.79 -9.11 12.21
C ILE A 117 -22.45 -9.31 13.68
N TYR A 118 -21.77 -8.32 14.26
CA TYR A 118 -21.35 -8.34 15.67
C TYR A 118 -22.45 -7.87 16.64
N SER A 119 -23.40 -7.06 16.15
CA SER A 119 -24.62 -6.69 16.87
C SER A 119 -25.74 -6.30 15.89
N VAL A 120 -26.97 -6.27 16.38
CA VAL A 120 -28.16 -5.78 15.66
C VAL A 120 -28.86 -4.71 16.48
N PHE A 121 -29.17 -3.56 15.87
CA PHE A 121 -29.94 -2.47 16.47
C PHE A 121 -31.24 -2.20 15.71
N ALA A 122 -32.37 -2.44 16.37
CA ALA A 122 -33.71 -2.36 15.78
C ALA A 122 -34.79 -2.18 16.88
N PRO A 123 -36.09 -1.99 16.54
CA PRO A 123 -37.18 -2.08 17.51
C PRO A 123 -37.12 -3.40 18.30
N LYS A 124 -37.35 -3.35 19.61
CA LYS A 124 -37.02 -4.45 20.56
C LYS A 124 -37.46 -5.83 20.09
N ALA A 125 -38.75 -6.01 19.80
CA ALA A 125 -39.29 -7.31 19.38
C ALA A 125 -38.70 -7.80 18.04
N LEU A 126 -38.33 -6.88 17.15
CA LEU A 126 -37.72 -7.17 15.86
C LEU A 126 -36.24 -7.54 16.03
N ALA A 127 -35.49 -6.78 16.84
CA ALA A 127 -34.11 -7.05 17.18
C ALA A 127 -33.96 -8.43 17.85
N GLU A 128 -34.83 -8.74 18.80
CA GLU A 128 -34.87 -10.03 19.51
C GLU A 128 -35.16 -11.20 18.56
N ALA A 129 -36.17 -11.06 17.68
CA ALA A 129 -36.48 -12.08 16.68
C ALA A 129 -35.32 -12.31 15.70
N PHE A 130 -34.63 -11.26 15.25
CA PHE A 130 -33.45 -11.38 14.41
C PHE A 130 -32.28 -12.03 15.15
N ALA A 131 -31.98 -11.60 16.38
CA ALA A 131 -30.87 -12.13 17.15
C ALA A 131 -31.03 -13.64 17.42
N HIS A 132 -32.24 -14.09 17.78
CA HIS A 132 -32.53 -15.51 17.91
C HIS A 132 -32.39 -16.27 16.58
N ALA A 133 -32.94 -15.75 15.49
CA ALA A 133 -32.81 -16.39 14.18
C ALA A 133 -31.35 -16.49 13.70
N TRP A 134 -30.55 -15.45 13.92
CA TRP A 134 -29.13 -15.43 13.57
C TRP A 134 -28.31 -16.40 14.42
N SER A 135 -28.58 -16.43 15.73
CA SER A 135 -27.94 -17.37 16.68
C SER A 135 -28.27 -18.82 16.33
N GLU A 136 -29.55 -19.14 16.07
CA GLU A 136 -29.98 -20.46 15.61
C GLU A 136 -29.26 -20.88 14.31
N SER A 137 -29.12 -19.96 13.36
CA SER A 137 -28.53 -20.27 12.05
C SER A 137 -27.00 -20.35 12.05
N THR A 138 -26.31 -19.61 12.92
CA THR A 138 -24.83 -19.47 12.89
C THR A 138 -24.12 -20.20 14.03
N GLY A 139 -24.86 -20.55 15.08
CA GLY A 139 -24.33 -21.08 16.34
C GLY A 139 -23.63 -20.05 17.21
N ILE A 140 -23.66 -18.75 16.85
CA ILE A 140 -23.07 -17.67 17.64
C ILE A 140 -24.10 -17.18 18.66
N ARG A 141 -23.79 -17.31 19.95
CA ARG A 141 -24.72 -16.97 21.03
C ARG A 141 -24.97 -15.46 21.08
N VAL A 142 -26.22 -15.08 21.34
CA VAL A 142 -26.61 -13.71 21.70
C VAL A 142 -26.13 -13.43 23.12
N VAL A 143 -25.61 -12.23 23.37
CA VAL A 143 -25.26 -11.78 24.72
C VAL A 143 -26.53 -11.60 25.55
N SER A 144 -26.51 -12.00 26.83
CA SER A 144 -27.67 -11.94 27.72
C SER A 144 -28.17 -10.52 27.96
N ASP A 145 -27.23 -9.59 28.15
CA ASP A 145 -27.52 -8.17 28.37
C ASP A 145 -27.30 -7.39 27.07
N PRO A 146 -28.31 -6.63 26.58
CA PRO A 146 -28.14 -5.83 25.38
C PRO A 146 -27.14 -4.69 25.64
N TYR A 147 -26.32 -4.38 24.63
CA TYR A 147 -25.31 -3.31 24.70
C TYR A 147 -25.96 -1.93 24.85
N TYR A 148 -27.12 -1.75 24.23
CA TYR A 148 -27.86 -0.50 24.33
C TYR A 148 -29.37 -0.74 24.36
N ASN A 149 -30.07 -0.01 25.21
CA ASN A 149 -31.51 -0.11 25.35
C ASN A 149 -32.10 1.29 25.54
N SER A 150 -32.97 1.70 24.62
CA SER A 150 -33.42 3.09 24.52
C SER A 150 -34.85 3.24 23.99
N TRP A 151 -35.39 4.44 24.18
CA TRP A 151 -36.62 4.91 23.57
C TRP A 151 -36.28 5.86 22.42
N LEU A 152 -36.84 5.60 21.24
CA LEU A 152 -36.83 6.60 20.17
C LEU A 152 -37.87 7.67 20.49
N SER A 153 -37.43 8.92 20.56
CA SER A 153 -38.30 10.07 20.83
C SER A 153 -38.09 11.17 19.80
N THR A 154 -39.20 11.73 19.32
CA THR A 154 -39.21 12.73 18.24
C THR A 154 -40.04 13.95 18.64
N VAL A 155 -39.49 15.14 18.44
CA VAL A 155 -40.16 16.42 18.68
C VAL A 155 -40.36 17.17 17.36
N THR A 156 -41.47 17.90 17.27
CA THR A 156 -41.84 18.79 16.15
C THR A 156 -41.82 20.24 16.61
N PRO A 157 -41.77 21.23 15.69
CA PRO A 157 -41.81 22.65 16.04
C PRO A 157 -43.01 23.02 16.92
N SER A 158 -44.18 22.40 16.69
CA SER A 158 -45.40 22.65 17.45
C SER A 158 -45.40 22.13 18.89
N ARG A 159 -44.55 21.14 19.20
CA ARG A 159 -44.41 20.56 20.54
C ARG A 159 -43.16 21.03 21.27
N PHE A 160 -42.20 21.58 20.54
CA PHE A 160 -40.93 22.03 21.10
C PHE A 160 -41.12 23.19 22.07
N SER A 161 -40.54 23.05 23.27
CA SER A 161 -40.56 24.07 24.32
C SER A 161 -39.12 24.50 24.64
N PRO A 162 -38.70 25.73 24.29
CA PRO A 162 -37.35 26.22 24.59
C PRO A 162 -37.05 26.25 26.09
N ALA A 163 -35.81 25.92 26.47
CA ALA A 163 -35.36 26.04 27.85
C ALA A 163 -35.38 27.51 28.35
N PRO A 164 -35.85 27.78 29.59
CA PRO A 164 -35.94 29.14 30.13
C PRO A 164 -34.60 29.70 30.64
N GLY A 165 -34.51 31.03 30.71
CA GLY A 165 -33.37 31.80 31.24
C GLY A 165 -32.34 32.22 30.19
N PRO A 166 -31.37 33.08 30.55
CA PRO A 166 -30.29 33.46 29.64
C PRO A 166 -29.45 32.23 29.28
N TYR A 167 -29.09 32.13 28.00
CA TYR A 167 -28.22 31.09 27.50
C TYR A 167 -26.79 31.40 27.93
N ASP A 168 -26.30 32.59 27.62
CA ASP A 168 -24.94 33.00 27.98
C ASP A 168 -24.93 33.77 29.30
N THR A 169 -23.97 33.43 30.17
CA THR A 169 -23.68 34.15 31.41
C THR A 169 -22.21 34.55 31.41
N GLN A 170 -21.76 35.29 32.42
CA GLN A 170 -20.35 35.70 32.53
C GLN A 170 -19.36 34.50 32.52
N ASP A 171 -19.85 33.30 32.87
CA ASP A 171 -19.04 32.09 33.04
C ASP A 171 -19.43 30.94 32.09
N LEU A 172 -20.47 31.09 31.26
CA LEU A 172 -20.98 30.04 30.36
C LEU A 172 -21.30 30.61 28.97
N GLU A 173 -20.87 29.90 27.93
CA GLU A 173 -21.11 30.24 26.52
C GLU A 173 -21.66 29.02 25.77
N TYR A 174 -22.73 29.19 25.00
CA TYR A 174 -23.36 28.14 24.19
C TYR A 174 -23.23 28.48 22.70
N ARG A 175 -22.44 27.70 21.97
CA ARG A 175 -22.14 27.99 20.55
C ARG A 175 -21.84 26.74 19.74
N CYS A 176 -21.84 26.90 18.42
CA CYS A 176 -21.24 25.92 17.53
C CYS A 176 -19.75 25.76 17.89
N ALA A 177 -19.25 24.53 17.85
CA ALA A 177 -17.84 24.29 18.09
C ALA A 177 -17.00 24.89 16.95
N THR A 178 -15.81 25.37 17.29
CA THR A 178 -14.80 25.89 16.36
C THR A 178 -13.58 24.98 16.35
N GLU A 179 -12.65 25.15 15.41
CA GLU A 179 -11.46 24.30 15.33
C GLU A 179 -10.63 24.29 16.63
N GLY A 180 -10.60 25.42 17.36
CA GLY A 180 -9.95 25.50 18.67
C GLY A 180 -10.56 24.59 19.75
N ASP A 181 -11.79 24.14 19.57
CA ASP A 181 -12.44 23.21 20.50
C ASP A 181 -12.12 21.73 20.21
N ILE A 182 -11.50 21.39 19.06
CA ILE A 182 -11.29 20.00 18.63
C ILE A 182 -10.69 19.13 19.75
N PRO A 183 -9.61 19.53 20.45
CA PRO A 183 -9.04 18.70 21.52
C PRO A 183 -10.03 18.43 22.67
N GLN A 184 -10.90 19.40 22.97
CA GLN A 184 -11.86 19.31 24.06
C GLN A 184 -13.11 18.51 23.66
N VAL A 185 -13.57 18.68 22.41
CA VAL A 185 -14.62 17.85 21.82
C VAL A 185 -14.15 16.40 21.72
N ALA A 186 -12.90 16.16 21.33
CA ALA A 186 -12.28 14.82 21.28
C ALA A 186 -12.33 14.16 22.65
N ARG A 187 -11.92 14.88 23.70
CA ARG A 187 -12.03 14.40 25.08
C ARG A 187 -13.47 14.04 25.46
N LEU A 188 -14.44 14.91 25.15
CA LEU A 188 -15.85 14.66 25.44
C LEU A 188 -16.41 13.46 24.65
N CYS A 189 -15.99 13.26 23.40
CA CYS A 189 -16.35 12.08 22.60
C CYS A 189 -15.75 10.80 23.17
N PHE A 190 -14.49 10.84 23.60
CA PHE A 190 -13.80 9.73 24.25
C PHE A 190 -14.51 9.32 25.55
N GLU A 191 -14.72 10.28 26.46
CA GLU A 191 -15.40 10.01 27.75
C GLU A 191 -16.86 9.56 27.54
N PHE A 192 -17.55 10.05 26.50
CA PHE A 192 -18.88 9.53 26.13
C PHE A 192 -18.82 8.05 25.73
N ALA A 193 -17.85 7.65 24.90
CA ALA A 193 -17.70 6.27 24.44
C ALA A 193 -17.33 5.31 25.60
N GLU A 194 -16.55 5.76 26.58
CA GLU A 194 -16.21 4.95 27.77
C GLU A 194 -17.46 4.52 28.56
N THR A 195 -18.56 5.26 28.47
CA THR A 195 -19.83 4.90 29.12
C THR A 195 -20.63 3.83 28.39
N SER A 196 -20.19 3.36 27.22
CA SER A 196 -20.95 2.48 26.31
C SER A 196 -20.16 1.24 25.85
N PRO A 197 -19.63 0.38 26.76
CA PRO A 197 -18.97 -0.86 26.36
C PRO A 197 -19.94 -1.78 25.58
N PRO A 198 -19.46 -2.53 24.56
CA PRO A 198 -18.06 -2.69 24.14
C PRO A 198 -17.56 -1.63 23.13
N PHE A 199 -18.35 -0.59 22.82
CA PHE A 199 -18.05 0.40 21.78
C PHE A 199 -17.12 1.52 22.26
N GLN A 200 -16.01 1.14 22.88
CA GLN A 200 -14.96 2.06 23.29
C GLN A 200 -14.16 2.49 22.06
N ILE A 201 -13.71 3.76 22.05
CA ILE A 201 -12.89 4.31 20.97
C ILE A 201 -11.53 4.73 21.53
N SER A 202 -10.49 4.65 20.69
CA SER A 202 -9.18 5.18 21.04
C SER A 202 -9.23 6.71 21.17
N ARG A 203 -8.25 7.31 21.85
CA ARG A 203 -8.13 8.78 21.93
C ARG A 203 -7.93 9.41 20.54
N GLU A 204 -7.26 8.69 19.66
CA GLU A 204 -7.02 9.12 18.29
C GLU A 204 -8.31 9.10 17.47
N ASP A 205 -9.12 8.03 17.55
CA ASP A 205 -10.42 7.97 16.87
C ASP A 205 -11.41 8.99 17.43
N ALA A 206 -11.37 9.27 18.73
CA ALA A 206 -12.14 10.36 19.32
C ALA A 206 -11.73 11.72 18.76
N PHE A 207 -10.43 11.93 18.48
CA PHE A 207 -9.90 13.13 17.84
C PHE A 207 -10.35 13.23 16.37
N ARG A 208 -10.32 12.12 15.63
CA ARG A 208 -10.84 12.04 14.25
C ARG A 208 -12.33 12.35 14.20
N GLU A 209 -13.12 11.74 15.09
CA GLU A 209 -14.56 11.99 15.20
C GLU A 209 -14.83 13.47 15.52
N ALA A 210 -14.14 14.03 16.51
CA ALA A 210 -14.29 15.43 16.89
C ALA A 210 -13.94 16.39 15.74
N THR A 211 -12.84 16.12 15.02
CA THR A 211 -12.45 16.91 13.85
C THR A 211 -13.54 16.90 12.79
N HIS A 212 -14.10 15.72 12.48
CA HIS A 212 -15.20 15.59 11.53
C HIS A 212 -16.44 16.36 11.99
N LEU A 213 -16.83 16.21 13.26
CA LEU A 213 -18.00 16.89 13.83
C LEU A 213 -17.87 18.41 13.77
N VAL A 214 -16.70 18.95 14.14
CA VAL A 214 -16.44 20.40 14.19
C VAL A 214 -16.42 20.99 12.79
N ARG A 215 -15.64 20.41 11.87
CA ARG A 215 -15.51 20.95 10.49
C ARG A 215 -16.81 20.93 9.71
N ASN A 216 -17.66 19.93 9.96
CA ASN A 216 -18.97 19.84 9.33
C ASN A 216 -20.08 20.59 10.09
N GLN A 217 -19.74 21.35 11.14
CA GLN A 217 -20.69 22.10 11.98
C GLN A 217 -21.80 21.20 12.58
N LEU A 218 -21.46 19.95 12.90
CA LEU A 218 -22.38 18.92 13.42
C LEU A 218 -22.39 18.82 14.95
N VAL A 219 -21.64 19.69 15.64
CA VAL A 219 -21.53 19.68 17.11
C VAL A 219 -21.57 21.08 17.70
N TRP A 220 -22.35 21.21 18.77
CA TRP A 220 -22.41 22.40 19.61
C TRP A 220 -21.83 22.09 20.97
N VAL A 221 -21.19 23.09 21.58
CA VAL A 221 -20.56 22.98 22.89
C VAL A 221 -21.11 24.01 23.85
N CYS A 222 -21.09 23.66 25.13
CA CYS A 222 -21.13 24.65 26.21
C CYS A 222 -19.72 24.82 26.77
N ALA A 223 -19.15 26.00 26.58
CA ALA A 223 -17.87 26.37 27.15
C ALA A 223 -18.09 27.04 28.53
N MET A 224 -17.26 26.69 29.50
CA MET A 224 -17.28 27.23 30.85
C MET A 224 -15.94 27.89 31.14
N ARG A 225 -15.98 29.11 31.68
CA ARG A 225 -14.78 29.85 32.07
C ARG A 225 -14.22 29.27 33.36
N THR A 226 -12.95 28.86 33.33
CA THR A 226 -12.22 28.38 34.51
C THR A 226 -11.22 29.43 34.98
N LYS A 227 -10.90 29.46 36.29
CA LYS A 227 -9.97 30.43 36.86
C LYS A 227 -8.54 30.29 36.33
N ASP A 228 -8.16 29.07 35.94
CA ASP A 228 -6.76 28.71 35.66
C ASP A 228 -6.46 28.37 34.18
N ALA A 229 -7.48 28.12 33.34
CA ALA A 229 -7.28 27.55 31.99
C ALA A 229 -8.18 28.16 30.90
N GLY A 230 -8.78 29.33 31.11
CA GLY A 230 -9.63 29.99 30.13
C GLY A 230 -10.98 29.28 29.89
N TRP A 231 -11.52 29.43 28.67
CA TRP A 231 -12.79 28.80 28.26
C TRP A 231 -12.58 27.32 27.93
N GLN A 232 -13.33 26.45 28.61
CA GLN A 232 -13.27 25.01 28.38
C GLN A 232 -14.63 24.42 28.00
N ALA A 233 -14.71 23.65 26.91
CA ALA A 233 -15.90 22.88 26.55
C ALA A 233 -16.17 21.80 27.61
N VAL A 234 -17.30 21.90 28.30
CA VAL A 234 -17.72 20.98 29.36
C VAL A 234 -18.93 20.13 29.00
N SER A 235 -19.57 20.42 27.88
CA SER A 235 -20.68 19.65 27.35
C SER A 235 -20.71 19.75 25.83
N LEU A 236 -21.15 18.67 25.17
CA LEU A 236 -21.43 18.67 23.74
C LEU A 236 -22.83 18.14 23.43
N VAL A 237 -23.36 18.58 22.29
CA VAL A 237 -24.51 17.99 21.62
C VAL A 237 -24.15 17.84 20.14
N ALA A 238 -24.12 16.61 19.64
CA ALA A 238 -23.85 16.29 18.24
C ALA A 238 -25.10 15.74 17.54
N PHE A 239 -25.24 16.04 16.25
CA PHE A 239 -26.38 15.60 15.42
C PHE A 239 -25.89 15.10 14.05
N THR A 240 -25.62 13.80 13.95
CA THR A 240 -24.90 13.24 12.78
C THR A 240 -25.76 12.50 11.77
N ARG A 241 -27.05 12.29 12.06
CA ARG A 241 -27.99 11.57 11.19
C ARG A 241 -29.06 12.52 10.67
N ASN A 242 -28.75 13.20 9.57
CA ASN A 242 -29.56 14.30 9.04
C ASN A 242 -30.09 13.95 7.63
N THR A 243 -31.34 14.33 7.38
CA THR A 243 -31.97 14.42 6.06
C THR A 243 -32.43 15.85 5.84
N ASP A 244 -33.04 16.19 4.71
CA ASP A 244 -33.50 17.56 4.44
C ASP A 244 -34.54 18.03 5.46
N VAL A 245 -35.44 17.11 5.87
CA VAL A 245 -36.58 17.41 6.74
C VAL A 245 -36.42 16.92 8.19
N SER A 246 -35.47 16.03 8.47
CA SER A 246 -35.28 15.41 9.79
C SER A 246 -33.83 15.51 10.25
N ALA A 247 -33.61 15.64 11.56
CA ALA A 247 -32.29 15.55 12.17
C ALA A 247 -32.34 14.62 13.39
N THR A 248 -31.23 13.99 13.72
CA THR A 248 -31.14 13.14 14.92
C THR A 248 -29.97 13.56 15.79
N ILE A 249 -30.25 13.85 17.05
CA ILE A 249 -29.23 14.08 18.07
C ILE A 249 -28.65 12.73 18.44
N THR A 250 -27.36 12.54 18.17
CA THR A 250 -26.66 11.27 18.31
C THR A 250 -25.76 11.20 19.54
N LYS A 251 -25.27 12.35 20.02
CA LYS A 251 -24.49 12.42 21.26
C LYS A 251 -24.93 13.61 22.09
N VAL A 252 -25.14 13.37 23.39
CA VAL A 252 -25.32 14.42 24.41
C VAL A 252 -24.47 14.00 25.60
N PHE A 253 -23.47 14.80 25.94
CA PHE A 253 -22.56 14.49 27.04
C PHE A 253 -22.20 15.74 27.82
N THR A 254 -22.07 15.60 29.13
CA THR A 254 -21.67 16.68 30.04
C THR A 254 -20.72 16.11 31.09
N LEU A 255 -19.54 16.71 31.24
CA LEU A 255 -18.56 16.33 32.25
C LEU A 255 -19.18 16.36 33.65
N GLU A 256 -18.81 15.41 34.50
CA GLU A 256 -19.36 15.27 35.85
C GLU A 256 -19.30 16.58 36.66
N LYS A 257 -18.16 17.30 36.60
CA LYS A 257 -17.96 18.61 37.25
C LYS A 257 -18.96 19.70 36.83
N ALA A 258 -19.63 19.53 35.69
CA ALA A 258 -20.58 20.47 35.10
C ALA A 258 -22.03 19.93 35.07
N GLN A 259 -22.27 18.71 35.55
CA GLN A 259 -23.62 18.14 35.63
C GLN A 259 -24.49 18.86 36.68
N ARG A 260 -25.80 18.58 36.64
CA ARG A 260 -26.82 19.14 37.56
C ARG A 260 -26.98 20.67 37.54
N ARG A 261 -26.37 21.37 36.57
CA ARG A 261 -26.51 22.82 36.33
C ARG A 261 -27.49 23.19 35.20
N GLY A 262 -28.21 22.20 34.66
CA GLY A 262 -29.15 22.39 33.53
C GLY A 262 -28.48 22.61 32.17
N ILE A 263 -27.15 22.47 32.06
CA ILE A 263 -26.36 22.72 30.85
C ILE A 263 -26.83 21.86 29.67
N ALA A 264 -26.91 20.53 29.85
CA ALA A 264 -27.33 19.61 28.80
C ALA A 264 -28.69 20.00 28.18
N GLY A 265 -29.65 20.39 29.02
CA GLY A 265 -30.98 20.82 28.56
C GLY A 265 -30.96 22.12 27.78
N LYS A 266 -30.19 23.12 28.25
CA LYS A 266 -30.03 24.40 27.54
C LYS A 266 -29.30 24.23 26.21
N LEU A 267 -28.23 23.43 26.18
CA LEU A 267 -27.47 23.15 24.96
C LEU A 267 -28.33 22.38 23.94
N THR A 268 -29.06 21.36 24.39
CA THR A 268 -30.01 20.61 23.54
C THR A 268 -31.13 21.52 23.01
N SER A 269 -31.67 22.43 23.85
CA SER A 269 -32.64 23.45 23.44
C SER A 269 -32.10 24.35 22.32
N LYS A 270 -30.84 24.82 22.44
CA LYS A 270 -30.17 25.63 21.41
C LYS A 270 -30.01 24.88 20.09
N VAL A 271 -29.55 23.63 20.16
CA VAL A 271 -29.43 22.78 18.97
C VAL A 271 -30.79 22.56 18.30
N CYS A 272 -31.86 22.33 19.08
CA CYS A 272 -33.20 22.19 18.52
C CYS A 272 -33.66 23.48 17.81
N GLN A 273 -33.47 24.64 18.43
CA GLN A 273 -33.77 25.94 17.81
C GLN A 273 -33.00 26.14 16.50
N TYR A 274 -31.69 25.85 16.51
CA TYR A 274 -30.85 25.92 15.33
C TYR A 274 -31.38 25.02 14.21
N LEU A 275 -31.65 23.75 14.50
CA LEU A 275 -32.13 22.79 13.51
C LEU A 275 -33.51 23.18 12.95
N PHE A 276 -34.43 23.63 13.78
CA PHE A 276 -35.72 24.15 13.30
C PHE A 276 -35.57 25.41 12.46
N SER A 277 -34.64 26.31 12.82
CA SER A 277 -34.35 27.49 11.99
C SER A 277 -33.75 27.14 10.63
N LYS A 278 -33.11 25.97 10.51
CA LYS A 278 -32.60 25.39 9.26
C LYS A 278 -33.66 24.59 8.48
N GLY A 279 -34.94 24.69 8.85
CA GLY A 279 -36.05 24.09 8.10
C GLY A 279 -36.33 22.62 8.42
N LYS A 280 -35.71 22.04 9.46
CA LYS A 280 -36.08 20.69 9.92
C LYS A 280 -37.53 20.70 10.44
N GLN A 281 -38.28 19.66 10.12
CA GLN A 281 -39.68 19.48 10.55
C GLN A 281 -39.80 18.59 11.78
N GLN A 282 -38.78 17.77 12.04
CA GLN A 282 -38.72 16.89 13.20
C GLN A 282 -37.28 16.66 13.65
N ILE A 283 -37.09 16.47 14.95
CA ILE A 283 -35.79 16.16 15.56
C ILE A 283 -35.98 14.92 16.43
N SER A 284 -35.16 13.90 16.21
CA SER A 284 -35.21 12.64 16.94
C SER A 284 -33.99 12.45 17.85
N LEU A 285 -34.13 11.65 18.89
CA LEU A 285 -33.01 11.18 19.71
C LEU A 285 -33.36 9.85 20.36
N PHE A 286 -32.33 9.10 20.78
CA PHE A 286 -32.48 7.88 21.55
C PHE A 286 -32.21 8.16 23.03
N VAL A 287 -33.19 7.89 23.89
CA VAL A 287 -33.05 8.05 25.36
C VAL A 287 -32.88 6.68 26.00
N GLY A 288 -31.73 6.41 26.61
CA GLY A 288 -31.52 5.18 27.36
C GLY A 288 -32.61 4.93 28.41
N VAL A 289 -33.09 3.70 28.56
CA VAL A 289 -34.21 3.36 29.46
C VAL A 289 -33.91 3.73 30.92
N THR A 290 -32.65 3.66 31.33
CA THR A 290 -32.15 3.99 32.68
C THR A 290 -31.63 5.42 32.79
N ASN A 291 -31.75 6.24 31.75
CA ASN A 291 -31.10 7.55 31.68
C ASN A 291 -31.84 8.59 32.53
N SER A 292 -31.13 9.16 33.51
CA SER A 292 -31.63 10.22 34.40
C SER A 292 -31.96 11.54 33.68
N ALA A 293 -31.51 11.72 32.44
CA ALA A 293 -31.78 12.88 31.60
C ALA A 293 -33.14 12.85 30.88
N ALA A 294 -33.94 11.78 31.00
CA ALA A 294 -35.26 11.69 30.36
C ALA A 294 -36.16 12.90 30.66
N THR A 295 -36.14 13.38 31.91
CA THR A 295 -36.88 14.57 32.37
C THR A 295 -36.42 15.86 31.68
N VAL A 296 -35.15 15.93 31.25
CA VAL A 296 -34.61 17.08 30.52
C VAL A 296 -35.24 17.16 29.14
N TYR A 297 -35.28 16.04 28.41
CA TYR A 297 -35.86 15.99 27.07
C TYR A 297 -37.38 16.17 27.10
N GLN A 298 -38.05 15.63 28.11
CA GLN A 298 -39.50 15.83 28.31
C GLN A 298 -39.87 17.31 28.40
N ARG A 299 -39.08 18.12 29.13
CA ARG A 299 -39.30 19.57 29.24
C ARG A 299 -39.11 20.32 27.93
N LEU A 300 -38.33 19.77 27.00
CA LEU A 300 -38.13 20.32 25.66
C LEU A 300 -39.24 19.90 24.67
N GLY A 301 -40.19 19.06 25.10
CA GLY A 301 -41.31 18.59 24.27
C GLY A 301 -41.10 17.22 23.63
N PHE A 302 -40.00 16.53 23.93
CA PHE A 302 -39.79 15.16 23.49
C PHE A 302 -40.73 14.21 24.26
N PRO A 303 -41.58 13.43 23.57
CA PRO A 303 -42.48 12.50 24.25
C PRO A 303 -41.68 11.39 24.95
N MET A 304 -41.82 11.29 26.26
CA MET A 304 -41.27 10.19 27.07
C MET A 304 -42.37 9.17 27.38
N PRO A 305 -42.04 7.88 27.55
CA PRO A 305 -43.04 6.87 27.89
C PRO A 305 -43.72 7.22 29.24
N PRO A 306 -45.06 7.14 29.35
CA PRO A 306 -45.75 7.40 30.61
C PRO A 306 -45.32 6.37 31.66
N THR A 307 -44.98 6.78 32.87
CA THR A 307 -44.81 5.87 34.01
C THR A 307 -46.16 5.54 34.64
N GLN A 308 -46.45 4.25 34.84
CA GLN A 308 -47.58 3.78 35.67
C GLN A 308 -47.41 4.27 37.12
N ALA A 309 -48.48 4.25 37.92
CA ALA A 309 -48.46 4.62 39.34
C ALA A 309 -47.51 3.75 40.21
N ASN A 310 -47.03 2.61 39.67
CA ASN A 310 -46.03 1.72 40.25
C ASN A 310 -44.61 1.90 39.65
N GLY A 311 -44.41 2.91 38.78
CA GLY A 311 -43.12 3.21 38.13
C GLY A 311 -42.81 2.45 36.84
N GLN A 312 -43.67 1.56 36.34
CA GLN A 312 -43.41 0.85 35.07
C GLN A 312 -43.83 1.66 33.82
N PRO A 313 -43.01 1.71 32.76
CA PRO A 313 -43.35 2.45 31.54
C PRO A 313 -44.52 1.82 30.77
N MET A 314 -45.46 2.65 30.29
CA MET A 314 -46.57 2.26 29.42
C MET A 314 -46.06 1.96 27.99
N PRO A 315 -46.61 0.95 27.30
CA PRO A 315 -46.12 0.44 26.01
C PRO A 315 -46.51 1.31 24.80
N THR A 316 -46.54 2.64 24.92
CA THR A 316 -46.99 3.54 23.84
C THR A 316 -45.86 4.09 22.97
N ASN A 317 -44.60 3.91 23.37
CA ASN A 317 -43.43 4.41 22.65
C ASN A 317 -42.58 3.24 22.13
N GLU A 318 -41.94 3.43 20.98
CA GLU A 318 -41.13 2.39 20.34
C GLU A 318 -39.79 2.23 21.07
N GLN A 319 -39.60 1.08 21.72
CA GLN A 319 -38.35 0.69 22.37
C GLN A 319 -37.38 0.13 21.32
N TRP A 320 -36.13 0.57 21.35
CA TRP A 320 -35.05 0.13 20.47
C TRP A 320 -33.93 -0.49 21.29
N VAL A 321 -33.41 -1.64 20.83
CA VAL A 321 -32.43 -2.43 21.57
C VAL A 321 -31.31 -2.88 20.62
N GLU A 322 -30.08 -2.82 21.13
CA GLU A 322 -28.90 -3.36 20.47
C GLU A 322 -28.48 -4.68 21.14
N TYR A 323 -28.73 -5.80 20.45
CA TYR A 323 -28.27 -7.11 20.90
C TYR A 323 -26.92 -7.42 20.28
N GLY A 324 -25.92 -7.69 21.13
CA GLY A 324 -24.62 -8.19 20.73
C GLY A 324 -24.59 -9.69 20.56
N PHE A 325 -23.54 -10.17 19.90
CA PHE A 325 -23.19 -11.58 19.79
C PHE A 325 -21.86 -11.86 20.50
N ASP A 326 -21.57 -13.13 20.77
CA ASP A 326 -20.32 -13.56 21.43
C ASP A 326 -19.08 -12.94 20.77
N GLN A 327 -18.39 -12.07 21.51
CA GLN A 327 -17.27 -11.27 21.02
C GLN A 327 -16.05 -12.12 20.61
N SER A 328 -15.93 -13.35 21.10
CA SER A 328 -14.89 -14.29 20.64
C SER A 328 -15.17 -14.88 19.26
N ARG A 329 -16.38 -14.65 18.72
CA ARG A 329 -16.89 -15.28 17.50
C ARG A 329 -17.28 -14.27 16.43
N VAL A 330 -17.22 -12.97 16.74
CA VAL A 330 -17.58 -11.87 15.84
C VAL A 330 -16.49 -10.81 15.79
N THR A 331 -16.40 -10.10 14.67
CA THR A 331 -15.44 -9.01 14.50
C THR A 331 -16.12 -7.70 14.91
N LEU A 332 -15.86 -7.23 16.12
CA LEU A 332 -16.21 -5.86 16.52
C LEU A 332 -15.45 -4.90 15.60
N GLY A 333 -16.16 -3.96 14.97
CA GLY A 333 -15.60 -3.11 13.93
C GLY A 333 -14.33 -2.37 14.40
N GLN A 334 -13.18 -2.80 13.88
CA GLN A 334 -11.79 -2.59 14.32
C GLN A 334 -11.14 -3.89 14.85
N CYS A 335 -11.14 -4.94 14.01
CA CYS A 335 -10.04 -5.88 14.02
C CYS A 335 -9.44 -5.79 12.62
N SER A 336 -8.19 -5.33 12.51
CA SER A 336 -7.43 -5.49 11.27
C SER A 336 -7.48 -6.98 10.91
N ASP A 337 -7.80 -7.33 9.66
CA ASP A 337 -7.69 -8.73 9.19
C ASP A 337 -6.23 -9.19 9.16
N LEU A 338 -5.30 -8.30 9.53
CA LEU A 338 -3.88 -8.52 9.67
C LEU A 338 -3.40 -8.47 11.12
N GLU A 339 -2.32 -9.17 11.41
CA GLU A 339 -1.53 -9.09 12.63
C GLU A 339 -0.04 -9.06 12.32
N ILE A 340 0.72 -8.36 13.15
CA ILE A 340 2.19 -8.34 13.06
C ILE A 340 2.71 -9.35 14.07
N ARG A 341 3.60 -10.24 13.62
CA ARG A 341 4.25 -11.26 14.45
C ARG A 341 5.72 -11.36 14.06
N GLU A 342 6.51 -12.05 14.88
CA GLU A 342 7.84 -12.47 14.45
C GLU A 342 7.69 -13.52 13.33
N ASP A 343 8.45 -13.36 12.26
CA ASP A 343 8.54 -14.36 11.17
C ASP A 343 9.46 -15.52 11.57
N ASP A 344 9.56 -16.54 10.71
CA ASP A 344 10.37 -17.74 10.96
C ASP A 344 11.88 -17.44 11.07
N CYS A 345 12.32 -16.28 10.59
CA CYS A 345 13.70 -15.79 10.62
C CYS A 345 13.97 -14.85 11.82
N GLY A 346 12.98 -14.61 12.69
CA GLY A 346 13.07 -13.68 13.82
C GLY A 346 12.96 -12.21 13.43
N GLY A 347 12.54 -11.93 12.19
CA GLY A 347 12.18 -10.61 11.67
C GLY A 347 10.71 -10.26 11.94
N ILE A 348 10.23 -9.18 11.32
CA ILE A 348 8.82 -8.75 11.41
C ILE A 348 8.08 -9.29 10.19
N GLY A 349 7.02 -10.07 10.42
CA GLY A 349 6.11 -10.54 9.38
C GLY A 349 4.68 -10.04 9.60
N VAL A 350 3.94 -9.87 8.50
CA VAL A 350 2.52 -9.49 8.52
C VAL A 350 1.67 -10.68 8.11
N PHE A 351 0.73 -11.10 8.94
CA PHE A 351 -0.06 -12.31 8.74
C PHE A 351 -1.55 -11.98 8.64
N SER A 352 -2.27 -12.71 7.80
CA SER A 352 -3.73 -12.70 7.80
C SER A 352 -4.26 -13.44 9.03
N LYS A 353 -5.40 -12.98 9.56
CA LYS A 353 -6.08 -13.62 10.69
C LYS A 353 -7.01 -14.74 10.21
N ASP A 354 -8.19 -14.87 10.80
CA ASP A 354 -9.04 -16.03 10.65
C ASP A 354 -9.90 -16.06 9.36
N ALA A 355 -9.83 -15.03 8.53
CA ALA A 355 -10.66 -14.90 7.33
C ALA A 355 -9.79 -14.73 6.08
N THR A 356 -10.26 -15.30 4.97
CA THR A 356 -9.72 -15.00 3.66
C THR A 356 -9.97 -13.51 3.35
N ILE A 357 -8.95 -12.84 2.86
CA ILE A 357 -9.03 -11.46 2.38
C ILE A 357 -9.21 -11.51 0.86
N ASP A 358 -10.24 -10.84 0.35
CA ASP A 358 -10.52 -10.80 -1.08
C ASP A 358 -9.55 -9.88 -1.83
N PRO A 359 -9.27 -10.14 -3.12
CA PRO A 359 -8.53 -9.21 -3.97
C PRO A 359 -9.14 -7.80 -3.96
N LEU A 360 -8.32 -6.78 -4.19
CA LEU A 360 -8.64 -5.36 -4.18
C LEU A 360 -9.08 -4.80 -2.82
N THR A 361 -8.93 -5.59 -1.75
CA THR A 361 -9.19 -5.11 -0.39
C THR A 361 -8.06 -4.19 0.04
N ILE A 362 -8.40 -2.96 0.48
CA ILE A 362 -7.46 -2.06 1.14
C ILE A 362 -7.17 -2.59 2.54
N LEU A 363 -5.93 -3.01 2.76
CA LEU A 363 -5.47 -3.60 4.00
C LEU A 363 -5.01 -2.53 4.99
N VAL A 364 -4.28 -1.53 4.50
CA VAL A 364 -3.68 -0.47 5.31
C VAL A 364 -3.79 0.86 4.57
N LYS A 365 -4.27 1.91 5.24
CA LYS A 365 -4.19 3.29 4.75
C LYS A 365 -3.09 4.04 5.52
N ILE A 366 -2.03 4.44 4.83
CA ILE A 366 -0.83 5.06 5.38
C ILE A 366 -0.87 6.54 5.06
N LYS A 367 -0.92 7.41 6.07
CA LYS A 367 -1.07 8.84 5.82
C LYS A 367 0.20 9.40 5.16
N LYS A 368 0.08 10.17 4.07
CA LYS A 368 1.25 10.80 3.39
C LYS A 368 2.12 11.57 4.39
N SER A 369 1.50 12.30 5.33
CA SER A 369 2.21 13.05 6.37
C SER A 369 3.00 12.21 7.39
N SER A 370 2.79 10.89 7.50
CA SER A 370 3.58 10.01 8.38
C SER A 370 4.79 9.39 7.70
N VAL A 371 4.91 9.54 6.38
CA VAL A 371 6.07 9.07 5.63
C VAL A 371 7.29 9.93 5.96
N LEU A 372 8.44 9.28 6.11
CA LEU A 372 9.72 9.92 6.31
C LEU A 372 10.43 10.04 4.96
N SER A 373 10.45 11.25 4.42
CA SER A 373 11.13 11.64 3.17
C SER A 373 12.07 12.81 3.41
N VAL A 374 12.89 13.15 2.41
CA VAL A 374 13.75 14.35 2.43
C VAL A 374 12.95 15.62 2.75
N ARG A 375 11.70 15.70 2.30
CA ARG A 375 10.82 16.87 2.52
C ARG A 375 10.08 16.85 3.84
N SER A 376 9.93 15.68 4.45
CA SER A 376 9.20 15.53 5.71
C SER A 376 9.95 16.08 6.93
N ASN A 377 11.27 16.28 6.79
CA ASN A 377 12.14 16.79 7.83
C ASN A 377 12.46 18.28 7.61
N ALA A 378 11.96 19.14 8.48
CA ALA A 378 12.11 20.60 8.34
C ALA A 378 13.52 21.14 8.69
N GLU A 379 14.38 20.33 9.31
CA GLU A 379 15.67 20.79 9.86
C GLU A 379 16.82 20.65 8.86
N LEU A 380 16.72 19.70 7.93
CA LEU A 380 17.53 19.64 6.73
C LEU A 380 16.79 20.46 5.65
N SER A 381 17.01 21.78 5.65
CA SER A 381 16.27 22.78 4.83
C SER A 381 15.85 22.29 3.42
N PRO A 382 14.58 22.47 3.02
CA PRO A 382 14.10 22.20 1.66
C PRO A 382 14.75 23.05 0.56
N GLU A 383 15.34 24.20 0.89
CA GLU A 383 15.93 25.13 -0.09
C GLU A 383 17.36 24.72 -0.54
N ALA A 384 17.95 23.70 0.08
CA ALA A 384 19.38 23.37 -0.05
C ALA A 384 19.67 22.01 -0.70
N VAL A 385 18.64 21.34 -1.23
CA VAL A 385 18.74 20.01 -1.83
C VAL A 385 17.73 19.94 -2.97
N ASP A 386 18.21 19.86 -4.21
CA ASP A 386 17.35 19.42 -5.31
C ASP A 386 16.84 18.03 -4.95
N ALA A 387 15.53 17.93 -4.68
CA ALA A 387 14.91 16.69 -4.28
C ALA A 387 14.88 15.75 -5.50
N ILE A 388 15.97 15.00 -5.66
CA ILE A 388 16.08 13.98 -6.68
C ILE A 388 15.14 12.83 -6.27
N PRO A 389 14.18 12.42 -7.11
CA PRO A 389 13.13 11.51 -6.70
C PRO A 389 13.58 10.04 -6.58
N TYR A 390 14.67 9.65 -7.26
CA TYR A 390 15.17 8.26 -7.28
C TYR A 390 16.69 8.20 -7.54
N GLY A 391 17.29 7.02 -7.41
CA GLY A 391 18.72 6.79 -7.63
C GLY A 391 19.58 6.98 -6.37
N LEU A 392 20.91 6.90 -6.54
CA LEU A 392 21.86 6.90 -5.43
C LEU A 392 21.84 8.21 -4.64
N ASP A 393 21.73 9.36 -5.32
CA ASP A 393 21.64 10.66 -4.63
C ASP A 393 20.39 10.74 -3.74
N ALA A 394 19.24 10.24 -4.21
CA ALA A 394 18.01 10.18 -3.42
C ALA A 394 18.20 9.28 -2.18
N GLN A 395 18.87 8.13 -2.34
CA GLN A 395 19.21 7.22 -1.23
C GLN A 395 20.13 7.89 -0.20
N LEU A 396 21.19 8.58 -0.65
CA LEU A 396 22.13 9.29 0.22
C LEU A 396 21.46 10.41 1.01
N GLN A 397 20.61 11.20 0.35
CA GLN A 397 19.85 12.28 0.99
C GLN A 397 18.86 11.73 2.03
N LEU A 398 18.09 10.69 1.68
CA LEU A 398 17.16 10.06 2.60
C LEU A 398 17.89 9.40 3.77
N ALA A 399 19.05 8.78 3.54
CA ALA A 399 19.89 8.19 4.59
C ALA A 399 20.36 9.26 5.59
N ALA A 400 20.71 10.46 5.13
CA ALA A 400 21.08 11.56 6.03
C ALA A 400 19.90 12.00 6.91
N VAL A 401 18.70 12.07 6.33
CA VAL A 401 17.47 12.43 7.03
C VAL A 401 17.10 11.36 8.05
N LEU A 402 17.12 10.09 7.66
CA LEU A 402 16.88 8.97 8.55
C LEU A 402 17.90 8.94 9.69
N TYR A 403 19.18 9.19 9.40
CA TYR A 403 20.23 9.19 10.42
C TYR A 403 20.03 10.30 11.45
N VAL A 404 19.62 11.50 11.04
CA VAL A 404 19.25 12.58 11.96
C VAL A 404 18.12 12.15 12.89
N GLU A 405 17.07 11.53 12.34
CA GLU A 405 15.93 11.05 13.14
C GLU A 405 16.33 9.91 14.10
N ILE A 406 17.22 9.01 13.70
CA ILE A 406 17.80 7.97 14.59
C ILE A 406 18.54 8.64 15.76
N LEU A 407 19.38 9.63 15.47
CA LEU A 407 20.16 10.33 16.49
C LEU A 407 19.30 11.16 17.47
N LYS A 408 18.11 11.63 17.06
CA LYS A 408 17.12 12.25 17.98
C LYS A 408 16.58 11.29 19.03
N GLY A 409 16.61 9.98 18.76
CA GLY A 409 16.05 8.98 19.65
C GLY A 409 14.58 9.24 19.95
N ALA A 410 14.23 9.35 21.24
CA ALA A 410 12.85 9.52 21.70
C ALA A 410 12.19 10.86 21.30
N GLU A 411 12.98 11.86 20.90
CA GLU A 411 12.47 13.14 20.42
C GLU A 411 12.03 13.10 18.95
N SER A 412 12.38 12.04 18.21
CA SER A 412 11.94 11.85 16.83
C SER A 412 10.43 11.64 16.77
N ARG A 413 9.76 12.32 15.83
CA ARG A 413 8.36 12.07 15.49
C ARG A 413 8.13 10.62 15.04
N TRP A 414 9.16 9.98 14.48
CA TRP A 414 9.13 8.62 13.98
C TRP A 414 9.70 7.61 14.98
N HIS A 415 9.93 7.98 16.24
CA HIS A 415 10.60 7.11 17.22
C HIS A 415 10.00 5.69 17.30
N GLY A 416 8.67 5.56 17.29
CA GLY A 416 8.00 4.25 17.31
C GLY A 416 8.25 3.42 16.05
N TYR A 417 8.31 4.06 14.87
CA TYR A 417 8.67 3.41 13.60
C TYR A 417 10.15 3.04 13.56
N LEU A 418 11.04 3.90 14.05
CA LEU A 418 12.48 3.60 14.09
C LEU A 418 12.78 2.39 14.97
N GLN A 419 11.99 2.13 16.02
CA GLN A 419 12.13 0.94 16.85
C GLN A 419 11.69 -0.35 16.14
N SER A 420 10.85 -0.28 15.10
CA SER A 420 10.45 -1.46 14.32
C SER A 420 11.44 -1.79 13.21
N LEU A 421 12.39 -0.90 12.89
CA LEU A 421 13.41 -1.17 11.89
C LEU A 421 14.43 -2.20 12.42
N PRO A 422 14.96 -3.07 11.55
CA PRO A 422 15.98 -4.03 11.93
C PRO A 422 17.25 -3.31 12.39
N GLN A 423 17.91 -3.86 13.40
CA GLN A 423 19.15 -3.28 13.92
C GLN A 423 20.29 -3.35 12.89
N HIS A 424 20.27 -4.36 12.02
CA HIS A 424 21.29 -4.59 10.99
C HIS A 424 20.62 -5.08 9.70
N VAL A 425 21.19 -4.67 8.56
CA VAL A 425 20.86 -5.19 7.23
C VAL A 425 22.18 -5.56 6.60
N ASP A 426 22.34 -6.84 6.26
CA ASP A 426 23.62 -7.42 5.87
C ASP A 426 23.92 -7.21 4.38
N LEU A 427 24.14 -5.94 4.01
CA LEU A 427 24.55 -5.58 2.66
C LEU A 427 26.06 -5.75 2.48
N PRO A 428 26.55 -6.13 1.28
CA PRO A 428 27.99 -6.16 0.97
C PRO A 428 28.75 -4.89 1.35
N LEU A 429 28.12 -3.72 1.18
CA LEU A 429 28.68 -2.43 1.57
C LEU A 429 28.97 -2.35 3.08
N VAL A 430 28.13 -2.95 3.92
CA VAL A 430 28.34 -3.02 5.38
C VAL A 430 29.40 -4.07 5.73
N TRP A 431 29.52 -5.15 4.97
CA TRP A 431 30.59 -6.13 5.14
C TRP A 431 31.95 -5.47 4.93
N MET A 432 32.08 -4.60 3.92
CA MET A 432 33.31 -3.83 3.67
C MET A 432 33.74 -2.95 4.86
N LEU A 433 32.78 -2.40 5.63
CA LEU A 433 33.07 -1.68 6.89
C LEU A 433 33.57 -2.60 8.00
N ASN A 434 33.14 -3.86 8.01
CA ASN A 434 33.36 -4.80 9.10
C ASN A 434 34.48 -5.81 8.82
N LYS A 435 35.03 -5.86 7.59
CA LYS A 435 36.02 -6.86 7.14
C LYS A 435 37.28 -7.02 7.99
N GLU A 436 37.62 -6.02 8.80
CA GLU A 436 38.77 -6.07 9.73
C GLU A 436 38.42 -6.69 11.10
N LYS A 437 37.12 -6.75 11.43
CA LYS A 437 36.60 -7.21 12.72
C LYS A 437 35.78 -8.49 12.63
N ASP A 438 35.29 -8.81 11.45
CA ASP A 438 34.42 -9.95 11.16
C ASP A 438 35.08 -10.82 10.09
N GLU A 439 35.42 -12.06 10.48
CA GLU A 439 36.10 -13.03 9.62
C GLU A 439 35.21 -13.49 8.47
N ASP A 440 33.90 -13.64 8.70
CA ASP A 440 32.94 -14.06 7.67
C ASP A 440 32.73 -12.94 6.65
N ALA A 441 32.62 -11.69 7.10
CA ALA A 441 32.59 -10.53 6.20
C ALA A 441 33.88 -10.38 5.39
N SER A 442 35.03 -10.67 5.99
CA SER A 442 36.33 -10.65 5.30
C SER A 442 36.40 -11.71 4.20
N GLU A 443 35.88 -12.90 4.48
CA GLU A 443 35.87 -14.01 3.55
C GLU A 443 34.85 -13.82 2.42
N SER A 444 33.64 -13.36 2.73
CA SER A 444 32.58 -13.11 1.73
C SER A 444 33.00 -12.09 0.67
N ILE A 445 33.73 -11.03 1.04
CA ILE A 445 34.27 -10.04 0.09
C ILE A 445 35.24 -10.67 -0.91
N LYS A 446 36.06 -11.64 -0.50
CA LYS A 446 36.99 -12.33 -1.42
C LYS A 446 36.24 -13.15 -2.46
N TRP A 447 35.06 -13.66 -2.10
CA TRP A 447 34.20 -14.42 -2.98
C TRP A 447 33.37 -13.55 -3.93
N LEU A 448 33.06 -12.30 -3.56
CA LEU A 448 32.32 -11.37 -4.42
C LEU A 448 33.07 -11.04 -5.71
N ARG A 449 34.38 -11.24 -5.74
CA ARG A 449 35.21 -10.91 -6.91
C ARG A 449 34.66 -11.47 -8.22
N GLY A 450 34.59 -10.62 -9.24
CA GLY A 450 34.16 -10.96 -10.58
C GLY A 450 32.66 -11.20 -10.73
N THR A 451 31.88 -11.16 -9.64
CA THR A 451 30.42 -11.36 -9.71
C THR A 451 29.70 -10.13 -10.24
N GLU A 452 28.43 -10.28 -10.62
CA GLU A 452 27.58 -9.13 -10.95
C GLU A 452 27.28 -8.29 -9.69
N ALA A 453 27.30 -8.91 -8.50
CA ALA A 453 27.15 -8.20 -7.24
C ALA A 453 28.33 -7.24 -6.97
N GLU A 454 29.57 -7.65 -7.25
CA GLU A 454 30.74 -6.76 -7.16
C GLU A 454 30.67 -5.63 -8.19
N LYS A 455 30.24 -5.93 -9.44
CA LYS A 455 30.07 -4.88 -10.45
C LYS A 455 29.13 -3.79 -9.99
N ILE A 456 28.01 -4.12 -9.35
CA ILE A 456 27.09 -3.12 -8.80
C ILE A 456 27.79 -2.23 -7.77
N LEU A 457 28.60 -2.81 -6.86
CA LEU A 457 29.37 -2.04 -5.88
C LEU A 457 30.41 -1.12 -6.53
N CYS A 458 31.01 -1.56 -7.63
CA CYS A 458 32.01 -0.81 -8.38
C CYS A 458 31.43 0.19 -9.39
N ALA A 459 30.17 0.06 -9.79
CA ALA A 459 29.59 0.80 -10.91
C ALA A 459 29.41 2.31 -10.63
N GLY A 460 29.12 2.69 -9.39
CA GLY A 460 28.69 4.03 -8.92
C GLY A 460 28.08 5.01 -9.93
N SER A 461 28.20 6.31 -9.64
CA SER A 461 27.56 7.40 -10.38
C SER A 461 28.20 7.64 -11.76
N GLU A 462 27.76 8.68 -12.46
CA GLU A 462 28.25 9.10 -13.80
C GLU A 462 29.79 9.18 -13.93
N ASP A 463 30.52 9.28 -12.81
CA ASP A 463 31.98 9.32 -12.73
C ASP A 463 32.69 7.94 -12.60
N HIS A 464 31.94 6.82 -12.61
CA HIS A 464 32.46 5.44 -12.42
C HIS A 464 33.26 5.23 -11.12
N ARG A 465 32.90 5.93 -10.04
CA ARG A 465 33.51 5.72 -8.72
C ARG A 465 32.81 4.56 -8.01
N PRO A 466 33.48 3.77 -7.17
CA PRO A 466 32.79 2.78 -6.34
C PRO A 466 31.73 3.43 -5.44
N ILE A 467 30.59 2.77 -5.23
CA ILE A 467 29.50 3.26 -4.36
C ILE A 467 30.02 3.59 -2.96
N TRP A 468 30.98 2.79 -2.47
CA TRP A 468 31.67 3.05 -1.21
C TRP A 468 32.25 4.46 -1.12
N ASP A 469 33.02 4.87 -2.13
CA ASP A 469 33.71 6.16 -2.15
C ASP A 469 32.70 7.31 -2.19
N GLU A 470 31.57 7.12 -2.88
CA GLU A 470 30.49 8.11 -2.96
C GLU A 470 29.76 8.27 -1.64
N VAL A 471 29.41 7.17 -0.95
CA VAL A 471 28.76 7.20 0.36
C VAL A 471 29.67 7.87 1.39
N VAL A 472 30.97 7.54 1.39
CA VAL A 472 31.97 8.17 2.27
C VAL A 472 32.11 9.66 1.94
N ALA A 473 32.30 10.01 0.68
CA ALA A 473 32.45 11.40 0.25
C ALA A 473 31.21 12.23 0.59
N PHE A 474 30.01 11.71 0.35
CA PHE A 474 28.76 12.37 0.71
C PHE A 474 28.64 12.58 2.23
N TYR A 475 28.98 11.57 3.02
CA TYR A 475 28.96 11.70 4.47
C TYR A 475 29.93 12.80 4.95
N GLU A 476 31.19 12.76 4.50
CA GLU A 476 32.23 13.68 4.97
C GLU A 476 32.00 15.12 4.51
N THR A 477 31.52 15.30 3.28
CA THR A 477 31.41 16.64 2.66
C THR A 477 30.03 17.28 2.84
N ILE A 478 28.96 16.49 2.96
CA ILE A 478 27.57 16.99 3.01
C ILE A 478 26.90 16.63 4.33
N ALA A 479 26.78 15.34 4.65
CA ALA A 479 25.93 14.91 5.78
C ALA A 479 26.53 15.31 7.14
N ALA A 480 27.78 14.96 7.41
CA ALA A 480 28.43 15.21 8.70
C ALA A 480 28.49 16.71 9.07
N PRO A 481 28.88 17.64 8.16
CA PRO A 481 28.85 19.07 8.48
C PRO A 481 27.46 19.60 8.82
N ARG A 482 26.41 19.13 8.11
CA ARG A 482 25.02 19.53 8.34
C ARG A 482 24.50 18.97 9.67
N ILE A 483 24.72 17.68 9.91
CA ILE A 483 24.40 17.01 11.17
C ILE A 483 25.05 17.75 12.34
N SER A 484 26.36 17.98 12.29
CA SER A 484 27.10 18.79 13.29
C SER A 484 26.50 20.18 13.53
N SER A 485 25.97 20.83 12.48
CA SER A 485 25.30 22.14 12.62
C SER A 485 23.98 22.03 13.39
N ILE A 486 23.15 21.05 13.04
CA ILE A 486 21.87 20.76 13.71
C ILE A 486 22.11 20.43 15.19
N PHE A 487 23.03 19.52 15.48
CA PHE A 487 23.33 19.12 16.86
C PHE A 487 23.89 20.26 17.71
N ARG A 488 24.70 21.16 17.16
CA ARG A 488 25.15 22.37 17.89
C ARG A 488 24.00 23.30 18.28
N GLN A 489 22.91 23.31 17.53
CA GLN A 489 21.72 24.07 17.90
C GLN A 489 20.96 23.40 19.05
N TRP A 490 20.93 22.06 19.08
CA TRP A 490 20.30 21.27 20.15
C TRP A 490 21.13 21.17 21.44
N GLU A 491 22.46 21.12 21.37
CA GLU A 491 23.35 21.03 22.54
C GLU A 491 23.19 22.20 23.53
N ARG A 492 22.53 23.29 23.13
CA ARG A 492 22.13 24.36 24.05
C ARG A 492 21.06 23.93 25.07
N SER A 493 20.46 22.74 24.93
CA SER A 493 19.40 22.21 25.80
C SER A 493 19.74 20.89 26.54
N GLN A 494 20.88 20.23 26.28
CA GLN A 494 21.23 18.95 26.90
C GLN A 494 22.71 18.84 27.35
N SER A 495 22.98 17.94 28.31
CA SER A 495 24.28 17.80 29.00
C SER A 495 25.24 16.75 28.41
N VAL A 496 24.90 16.09 27.30
CA VAL A 496 25.72 15.04 26.68
C VAL A 496 25.96 15.39 25.19
N PRO A 497 27.22 15.44 24.72
CA PRO A 497 27.51 15.65 23.31
C PRO A 497 27.06 14.43 22.49
N LEU A 498 26.17 14.65 21.53
CA LEU A 498 25.77 13.62 20.57
C LEU A 498 26.85 13.47 19.50
N GLN A 499 27.41 12.26 19.36
CA GLN A 499 28.42 11.96 18.36
C GLN A 499 27.81 11.22 17.17
N HIS A 500 27.97 11.79 15.98
CA HIS A 500 27.71 11.09 14.72
C HIS A 500 28.97 10.35 14.25
N SER A 501 28.76 9.22 13.58
CA SER A 501 29.82 8.38 13.01
C SER A 501 29.48 7.94 11.58
N LEU A 502 30.53 7.61 10.81
CA LEU A 502 30.39 7.03 9.47
C LEU A 502 29.61 5.70 9.53
N ARG A 503 29.90 4.84 10.53
CA ARG A 503 29.19 3.58 10.75
C ARG A 503 27.68 3.77 10.93
N GLY A 504 27.26 4.76 11.71
CA GLY A 504 25.84 5.05 11.89
C GLY A 504 25.17 5.56 10.62
N PHE A 505 25.91 6.29 9.77
CA PHE A 505 25.39 6.72 8.47
C PHE A 505 25.22 5.53 7.49
N PHE A 506 26.19 4.62 7.42
CA PHE A 506 26.05 3.39 6.63
C PHE A 506 24.89 2.52 7.11
N HIS A 507 24.62 2.47 8.42
CA HIS A 507 23.45 1.79 8.93
C HIS A 507 22.14 2.43 8.46
N ALA A 508 22.03 3.76 8.50
CA ALA A 508 20.87 4.45 7.93
C ALA A 508 20.76 4.23 6.41
N PHE A 509 21.87 4.23 5.69
CA PHE A 509 21.91 3.93 4.26
C PHE A 509 21.44 2.50 3.97
N SER A 510 21.86 1.50 4.73
CA SER A 510 21.42 0.11 4.53
C SER A 510 19.93 -0.08 4.79
N LEU A 511 19.38 0.65 5.76
CA LEU A 511 17.93 0.70 6.00
C LEU A 511 17.18 1.34 4.84
N VAL A 512 17.67 2.47 4.32
CA VAL A 512 17.06 3.12 3.15
C VAL A 512 17.10 2.21 1.93
N SER A 513 18.24 1.58 1.67
CA SER A 513 18.41 0.70 0.52
C SER A 513 17.46 -0.49 0.52
N SER A 514 17.13 -1.02 1.70
CA SER A 514 16.30 -2.22 1.85
C SER A 514 14.80 -1.95 2.07
N ARG A 515 14.40 -0.73 2.45
CA ARG A 515 13.03 -0.44 2.93
C ARG A 515 12.35 0.77 2.32
N ALA A 516 13.08 1.61 1.58
CA ALA A 516 12.50 2.81 1.01
C ALA A 516 11.66 2.50 -0.24
N PHE A 517 10.58 3.25 -0.42
CA PHE A 517 9.68 3.20 -1.57
C PHE A 517 9.74 4.52 -2.31
N VAL A 518 9.67 4.49 -3.64
CA VAL A 518 9.37 5.70 -4.43
C VAL A 518 7.85 5.85 -4.45
N VAL A 519 7.32 6.86 -3.76
CA VAL A 519 5.87 6.93 -3.47
C VAL A 519 5.11 7.92 -4.35
N ASP A 520 5.66 9.09 -4.65
CA ASP A 520 5.05 10.10 -5.52
C ASP A 520 6.10 11.12 -6.00
N ALA A 521 5.72 12.02 -6.92
CA ALA A 521 6.60 13.06 -7.44
C ALA A 521 7.02 14.16 -6.42
N PHE A 522 6.39 14.22 -5.24
CA PHE A 522 6.68 15.22 -4.22
C PHE A 522 7.62 14.70 -3.13
N HIS A 523 7.27 13.57 -2.50
CA HIS A 523 8.05 12.88 -1.49
C HIS A 523 9.21 12.07 -2.10
N GLY A 524 9.07 11.57 -3.33
CA GLY A 524 10.08 10.74 -3.99
C GLY A 524 10.39 9.46 -3.21
N LEU A 525 11.66 9.08 -3.15
CA LEU A 525 12.15 7.99 -2.31
C LEU A 525 11.91 8.29 -0.82
N SER A 526 11.23 7.39 -0.12
CA SER A 526 10.78 7.60 1.25
C SER A 526 10.69 6.32 2.08
N MET A 527 10.86 6.43 3.40
CA MET A 527 10.57 5.37 4.36
C MET A 527 9.08 5.40 4.70
N VAL A 528 8.36 4.31 4.41
CA VAL A 528 6.89 4.25 4.49
C VAL A 528 6.47 3.30 5.62
N PRO A 529 6.08 3.82 6.81
CA PRO A 529 5.73 2.97 7.94
C PRO A 529 4.62 1.97 7.61
N ILE A 530 4.77 0.74 8.13
CA ILE A 530 3.89 -0.42 7.91
C ILE A 530 3.99 -1.03 6.51
N ALA A 531 4.15 -0.23 5.44
CA ALA A 531 4.35 -0.79 4.10
C ALA A 531 5.66 -1.61 4.01
N ASP A 532 6.70 -1.15 4.70
CA ASP A 532 8.01 -1.81 4.75
C ASP A 532 8.08 -3.01 5.73
N ALA A 533 6.99 -3.30 6.44
CA ALA A 533 6.89 -4.46 7.34
C ALA A 533 6.40 -5.72 6.62
N PHE A 534 5.81 -5.59 5.44
CA PHE A 534 5.46 -6.75 4.62
C PHE A 534 6.74 -7.31 4.01
N ASN A 535 7.08 -8.57 4.32
CA ASN A 535 8.15 -9.29 3.66
C ASN A 535 7.84 -9.49 2.17
N HIS A 536 8.82 -9.94 1.38
CA HIS A 536 8.68 -9.93 -0.08
C HIS A 536 8.90 -11.29 -0.72
N THR A 537 8.14 -11.55 -1.79
CA THR A 537 8.28 -12.73 -2.64
C THR A 537 7.84 -12.41 -4.07
N VAL A 538 8.21 -13.25 -5.04
CA VAL A 538 7.79 -13.10 -6.45
C VAL A 538 6.27 -13.26 -6.57
N ASP A 539 5.71 -14.29 -5.94
CA ASP A 539 4.25 -14.50 -5.84
C ASP A 539 3.63 -13.65 -4.72
N ASN A 540 3.58 -12.34 -4.93
CA ASN A 540 3.15 -11.41 -3.90
C ASN A 540 1.62 -11.35 -3.72
N HIS A 541 1.20 -11.09 -2.49
CA HIS A 541 -0.21 -10.94 -2.11
C HIS A 541 -0.68 -9.49 -2.20
N VAL A 542 0.22 -8.54 -1.95
CA VAL A 542 -0.11 -7.11 -1.81
C VAL A 542 0.86 -6.23 -2.56
N HIS A 543 0.44 -5.00 -2.86
CA HIS A 543 1.32 -3.94 -3.34
C HIS A 543 0.90 -2.60 -2.73
N LEU A 544 1.82 -1.63 -2.75
CA LEU A 544 1.54 -0.25 -2.39
C LEU A 544 0.95 0.47 -3.60
N GLU A 545 -0.27 0.99 -3.48
CA GLU A 545 -0.89 1.86 -4.47
C GLU A 545 -0.68 3.33 -4.10
N THR A 546 -0.21 4.10 -5.07
CA THR A 546 0.05 5.53 -4.93
C THR A 546 -0.42 6.29 -6.16
N GLU A 547 -0.89 7.52 -5.95
CA GLU A 547 -1.09 8.51 -7.01
C GLU A 547 0.24 9.21 -7.25
N PHE A 548 0.98 8.78 -8.27
CA PHE A 548 2.35 9.25 -8.49
C PHE A 548 2.42 10.69 -9.02
N ASP A 549 1.48 11.05 -9.90
CA ASP A 549 1.41 12.33 -10.62
C ASP A 549 0.81 13.45 -9.76
N VAL A 550 1.50 13.80 -8.68
CA VAL A 550 1.19 14.95 -7.82
C VAL A 550 2.08 16.15 -8.16
N CYS A 551 1.65 17.35 -7.79
CA CYS A 551 2.45 18.55 -7.94
C CYS A 551 3.82 18.38 -7.23
N PRO A 552 4.96 18.45 -7.95
CA PRO A 552 6.28 18.28 -7.36
C PRO A 552 6.65 19.35 -6.33
N GLU A 553 5.93 20.46 -6.24
CA GLU A 553 6.21 21.55 -5.29
C GLU A 553 5.40 21.45 -3.99
N CYS A 554 4.16 20.92 -4.04
CA CYS A 554 3.27 20.90 -2.88
C CYS A 554 2.59 19.57 -2.59
N GLY A 555 2.77 18.55 -3.44
CA GLY A 555 2.21 17.21 -3.26
C GLY A 555 0.69 17.13 -3.48
N SER A 556 0.08 18.19 -4.01
CA SER A 556 -1.33 18.21 -4.37
C SER A 556 -1.57 17.40 -5.63
N TYR A 557 -2.49 16.43 -5.58
CA TYR A 557 -3.01 15.76 -6.77
C TYR A 557 -3.97 16.67 -7.57
N LYS A 558 -4.65 17.59 -6.87
CA LYS A 558 -5.57 18.56 -7.49
C LYS A 558 -4.82 19.74 -8.09
N GLN A 559 -5.51 20.47 -8.98
CA GLN A 559 -5.01 21.72 -9.51
C GLN A 559 -4.56 22.66 -8.39
N CYS A 560 -3.30 23.06 -8.44
CA CYS A 560 -2.64 23.87 -7.45
C CYS A 560 -2.13 25.18 -8.08
N PRO A 561 -1.72 26.17 -7.28
CA PRO A 561 -1.15 27.42 -7.79
C PRO A 561 0.09 27.23 -8.69
N HIS A 562 0.82 26.13 -8.53
CA HIS A 562 2.02 25.81 -9.31
C HIS A 562 1.71 25.31 -10.73
N ASP A 563 0.45 24.98 -11.03
CA ASP A 563 0.05 24.55 -12.39
C ASP A 563 -0.15 25.73 -13.35
N ARG A 564 0.01 26.98 -12.88
CA ARG A 564 -0.29 28.20 -13.64
C ARG A 564 0.96 29.02 -13.91
N GLU A 565 1.60 28.81 -15.06
CA GLU A 565 2.44 29.85 -15.64
C GLU A 565 1.55 30.97 -16.24
N GLY A 566 1.19 31.97 -15.42
CA GLY A 566 0.96 33.34 -15.93
C GLY A 566 -0.47 33.85 -16.21
N GLN A 567 -1.50 33.55 -15.40
CA GLN A 567 -2.72 34.40 -15.36
C GLN A 567 -3.55 34.31 -14.06
N SER A 568 -4.07 35.47 -13.65
CA SER A 568 -4.62 35.84 -12.34
C SER A 568 -5.81 35.04 -11.81
N SER A 569 -5.78 34.83 -10.49
CA SER A 569 -6.82 34.47 -9.51
C SER A 569 -8.22 34.10 -10.03
N VAL A 570 -8.57 32.82 -9.91
CA VAL A 570 -9.95 32.34 -9.84
C VAL A 570 -10.07 31.52 -8.56
N ASP A 571 -11.06 31.82 -7.73
CA ASP A 571 -11.32 31.13 -6.46
C ASP A 571 -11.44 29.60 -6.68
N PRO A 572 -10.82 28.77 -5.82
CA PRO A 572 -10.88 27.32 -5.97
C PRO A 572 -12.32 26.84 -5.75
N ILE A 573 -12.91 26.22 -6.77
CA ILE A 573 -14.15 25.46 -6.65
C ILE A 573 -13.81 24.18 -5.87
N CYS A 574 -14.02 24.19 -4.56
CA CYS A 574 -13.79 23.04 -3.67
C CYS A 574 -15.08 22.21 -3.52
N ASP A 575 -15.31 21.25 -4.42
CA ASP A 575 -16.44 20.33 -4.32
C ASP A 575 -16.03 18.85 -4.58
N GLY A 576 -14.95 18.42 -3.94
CA GLY A 576 -14.51 17.02 -3.93
C GLY A 576 -13.80 16.64 -2.62
N ASP A 577 -14.12 15.46 -2.06
CA ASP A 577 -13.58 14.92 -0.81
C ASP A 577 -12.04 15.05 -0.78
N GLU A 578 -11.49 15.87 0.13
CA GLU A 578 -10.04 16.06 0.34
C GLU A 578 -9.33 14.84 0.95
N GLN A 579 -10.04 13.71 1.10
CA GLN A 579 -9.65 12.65 2.04
C GLN A 579 -8.91 11.48 1.39
N ASP A 580 -9.14 11.21 0.10
CA ASP A 580 -8.42 10.15 -0.65
C ASP A 580 -7.01 10.59 -1.08
N ASP A 581 -6.75 11.90 -1.21
CA ASP A 581 -5.41 12.44 -1.54
C ASP A 581 -4.42 12.40 -0.35
N LEU A 582 -4.86 11.99 0.85
CA LEU A 582 -4.06 12.05 2.07
C LEU A 582 -3.34 10.74 2.43
N TYR A 583 -3.60 9.65 1.71
CA TYR A 583 -3.10 8.32 2.07
C TYR A 583 -2.45 7.60 0.89
N TYR A 584 -1.49 6.75 1.21
CA TYR A 584 -1.06 5.62 0.39
C TYR A 584 -1.79 4.37 0.87
N GLU A 585 -2.03 3.41 -0.01
CA GLU A 585 -2.87 2.25 0.31
C GLU A 585 -2.10 0.94 0.04
N MET A 586 -2.04 0.06 1.03
CA MET A 586 -1.62 -1.32 0.80
C MET A 586 -2.84 -2.12 0.36
N VAL A 587 -2.82 -2.64 -0.85
CA VAL A 587 -3.97 -3.30 -1.49
C VAL A 587 -3.65 -4.76 -1.79
N ALA A 588 -4.60 -5.65 -1.54
CA ALA A 588 -4.49 -7.06 -1.93
C ALA A 588 -4.59 -7.22 -3.45
N LYS A 589 -3.56 -7.78 -4.10
CA LYS A 589 -3.57 -8.15 -5.53
C LYS A 589 -4.30 -9.47 -5.76
N ALA A 590 -4.22 -10.39 -4.79
CA ALA A 590 -4.81 -11.72 -4.85
C ALA A 590 -5.59 -12.05 -3.57
N ALA A 591 -6.34 -13.16 -3.61
CA ALA A 591 -7.03 -13.63 -2.42
C ALA A 591 -6.00 -14.16 -1.42
N ILE A 592 -6.05 -13.66 -0.17
CA ILE A 592 -5.10 -14.03 0.88
C ILE A 592 -5.79 -15.01 1.81
N PRO A 593 -5.35 -16.28 1.89
CA PRO A 593 -5.93 -17.25 2.82
C PRO A 593 -5.78 -16.79 4.28
N PRO A 594 -6.53 -17.36 5.23
CA PRO A 594 -6.33 -17.08 6.65
C PRO A 594 -5.02 -17.69 7.17
N HIS A 595 -4.41 -17.05 8.17
CA HIS A 595 -3.17 -17.48 8.83
C HIS A 595 -1.95 -17.62 7.91
N THR A 596 -1.93 -16.91 6.80
CA THR A 596 -0.78 -16.87 5.88
C THR A 596 -0.03 -15.57 6.01
N GLU A 597 1.28 -15.63 5.87
CA GLU A 597 2.08 -14.41 5.73
C GLU A 597 1.70 -13.68 4.43
N VAL A 598 1.60 -12.37 4.55
CA VAL A 598 1.19 -11.46 3.49
C VAL A 598 2.45 -10.82 2.94
N PHE A 599 2.72 -11.09 1.67
CA PHE A 599 3.97 -10.68 1.03
C PHE A 599 3.72 -9.52 0.05
N ASN A 600 4.60 -8.54 0.09
CA ASN A 600 4.74 -7.49 -0.91
C ASN A 600 5.72 -7.95 -2.03
N THR A 601 5.98 -7.10 -3.01
CA THR A 601 7.01 -7.33 -4.05
C THR A 601 8.06 -6.22 -4.01
N TYR A 602 9.34 -6.60 -4.08
CA TYR A 602 10.46 -5.64 -4.21
C TYR A 602 10.65 -5.22 -5.69
N GLY A 603 9.87 -5.81 -6.60
CA GLY A 603 10.02 -5.73 -8.04
C GLY A 603 10.08 -7.13 -8.64
N GLU A 604 9.38 -7.35 -9.76
CA GLU A 604 9.27 -8.68 -10.41
C GLU A 604 10.53 -9.10 -11.19
N HIS A 605 11.53 -8.21 -11.32
CA HIS A 605 12.67 -8.36 -12.25
C HIS A 605 14.06 -8.16 -11.62
N LEU A 606 14.22 -8.43 -10.33
CA LEU A 606 15.49 -8.25 -9.62
C LEU A 606 16.36 -9.51 -9.67
N SER A 607 17.62 -9.37 -10.09
CA SER A 607 18.62 -10.44 -10.03
C SER A 607 19.15 -10.65 -8.60
N ASN A 608 19.74 -11.81 -8.31
CA ASN A 608 20.40 -12.09 -7.03
C ASN A 608 21.50 -11.08 -6.69
N ALA A 609 22.21 -10.57 -7.70
CA ALA A 609 23.19 -9.51 -7.51
C ALA A 609 22.55 -8.20 -7.00
N GLN A 610 21.35 -7.86 -7.48
CA GLN A 610 20.59 -6.70 -7.01
C GLN A 610 19.98 -6.96 -5.64
N LEU A 611 19.38 -8.14 -5.44
CA LEU A 611 18.79 -8.55 -4.16
C LEU A 611 19.80 -8.51 -3.03
N LEU A 612 21.01 -9.03 -3.27
CA LEU A 612 22.07 -9.00 -2.27
C LEU A 612 22.52 -7.57 -1.93
N ASN A 613 22.72 -6.72 -2.94
CA ASN A 613 23.20 -5.36 -2.74
C ASN A 613 22.16 -4.40 -2.14
N GLN A 614 20.87 -4.67 -2.34
CA GLN A 614 19.78 -3.79 -1.88
C GLN A 614 19.12 -4.31 -0.60
N TYR A 615 18.98 -5.63 -0.44
CA TYR A 615 18.20 -6.25 0.63
C TYR A 615 18.98 -7.25 1.49
N GLY A 616 20.15 -7.72 1.06
CA GLY A 616 21.03 -8.59 1.86
C GLY A 616 20.64 -10.07 1.88
N PHE A 617 19.93 -10.54 0.84
CA PHE A 617 19.57 -11.95 0.66
C PHE A 617 19.69 -12.38 -0.81
N VAL A 618 19.63 -13.69 -1.05
CA VAL A 618 19.68 -14.33 -2.37
C VAL A 618 18.62 -15.43 -2.46
N LEU A 619 18.17 -15.73 -3.68
CA LEU A 619 17.26 -16.82 -4.00
C LEU A 619 18.03 -17.99 -4.63
N ASP A 620 17.63 -19.23 -4.31
CA ASP A 620 18.30 -20.44 -4.81
C ASP A 620 18.18 -20.62 -6.33
N MET A 621 17.08 -20.16 -6.93
CA MET A 621 16.87 -20.13 -8.39
C MET A 621 16.18 -18.82 -8.77
N ASN A 622 16.88 -17.96 -9.52
CA ASN A 622 16.35 -16.68 -9.96
C ASN A 622 16.47 -16.53 -11.48
N GLU A 623 15.33 -16.57 -12.16
CA GLU A 623 15.23 -16.42 -13.63
C GLU A 623 15.68 -15.03 -14.11
N ASN A 624 15.76 -14.04 -13.21
CA ASN A 624 16.23 -12.70 -13.55
C ASN A 624 17.76 -12.56 -13.48
N ASP A 625 18.49 -13.63 -13.11
CA ASP A 625 19.94 -13.61 -13.11
C ASP A 625 20.48 -13.45 -14.53
N ARG A 626 21.46 -12.55 -14.67
CA ARG A 626 22.10 -12.22 -15.93
C ARG A 626 23.54 -11.85 -15.68
N ILE A 627 24.43 -12.27 -16.56
CA ILE A 627 25.87 -12.00 -16.45
C ILE A 627 26.28 -11.11 -17.60
N SER A 628 26.74 -9.90 -17.28
CA SER A 628 26.97 -8.84 -18.26
C SER A 628 28.43 -8.73 -18.72
N TRP A 629 28.65 -8.01 -19.81
CA TRP A 629 29.95 -7.52 -20.24
C TRP A 629 29.85 -6.05 -20.63
N THR A 630 30.91 -5.29 -20.39
CA THR A 630 31.07 -3.98 -21.01
C THR A 630 31.56 -4.14 -22.44
N LEU A 631 31.37 -3.12 -23.28
CA LEU A 631 31.95 -3.12 -24.63
C LEU A 631 33.48 -3.27 -24.59
N GLU A 632 34.14 -2.71 -23.57
CA GLU A 632 35.59 -2.83 -23.40
C GLU A 632 36.02 -4.27 -23.09
N ASP A 633 35.25 -5.01 -22.29
CA ASP A 633 35.50 -6.44 -22.04
C ASP A 633 35.48 -7.23 -23.35
N ILE A 634 34.48 -6.98 -24.20
CA ILE A 634 34.33 -7.65 -25.51
C ILE A 634 35.49 -7.26 -26.45
N LEU A 635 35.85 -5.98 -26.51
CA LEU A 635 36.94 -5.47 -27.33
C LEU A 635 38.32 -6.02 -26.90
N SER A 636 38.50 -6.31 -25.61
CA SER A 636 39.75 -6.87 -25.09
C SER A 636 40.06 -8.28 -25.59
N LEU A 637 39.02 -9.06 -25.93
CA LEU A 637 39.11 -10.44 -26.40
C LEU A 637 39.39 -10.58 -27.90
N ILE A 638 39.10 -9.53 -28.69
CA ILE A 638 39.37 -9.52 -30.13
C ILE A 638 40.50 -8.51 -30.43
N PRO A 639 41.77 -8.88 -30.22
CA PRO A 639 42.91 -7.98 -30.41
C PRO A 639 43.05 -7.56 -31.88
N GLY A 640 43.32 -6.27 -32.10
CA GLY A 640 43.58 -5.71 -33.44
C GLY A 640 42.97 -4.34 -33.73
N ILE A 641 42.10 -3.81 -32.85
CA ILE A 641 41.41 -2.53 -33.05
C ILE A 641 42.12 -1.41 -32.29
N SER A 642 42.54 -0.35 -33.00
CA SER A 642 43.16 0.84 -32.40
C SER A 642 42.18 1.63 -31.53
N SER A 643 42.68 2.49 -30.63
CA SER A 643 41.84 3.33 -29.75
C SER A 643 40.85 4.20 -30.52
N GLU A 644 41.26 4.74 -31.68
CA GLU A 644 40.38 5.51 -32.59
C GLU A 644 39.35 4.61 -33.30
N GLY A 645 39.71 3.34 -33.54
CA GLY A 645 38.79 2.31 -34.03
C GLY A 645 37.71 1.93 -33.03
N ARG A 646 38.02 1.89 -31.73
CA ARG A 646 37.05 1.55 -30.67
C ARG A 646 35.86 2.51 -30.63
N LEU A 647 36.11 3.81 -30.73
CA LEU A 647 35.04 4.82 -30.77
C LEU A 647 34.14 4.64 -32.01
N LYS A 648 34.74 4.36 -33.17
CA LYS A 648 34.00 4.11 -34.42
C LYS A 648 33.17 2.83 -34.33
N VAL A 649 33.69 1.79 -33.69
CA VAL A 649 32.97 0.54 -33.43
C VAL A 649 31.75 0.78 -32.55
N ALA A 650 31.91 1.50 -31.43
CA ALA A 650 30.80 1.81 -30.51
C ALA A 650 29.65 2.54 -31.22
N VAL A 651 29.96 3.60 -31.97
CA VAL A 651 28.95 4.38 -32.73
C VAL A 651 28.29 3.52 -33.81
N SER A 652 29.06 2.66 -34.49
CA SER A 652 28.53 1.79 -35.54
C SER A 652 27.61 0.71 -34.97
N LEU A 653 27.99 0.07 -33.86
CA LEU A 653 27.18 -0.93 -33.16
C LEU A 653 25.86 -0.35 -32.68
N GLN A 654 25.89 0.82 -32.03
CA GLN A 654 24.67 1.50 -31.58
C GLN A 654 23.71 1.74 -32.76
N LYS A 655 24.25 2.16 -33.91
CA LYS A 655 23.46 2.36 -35.12
C LYS A 655 22.89 1.06 -35.70
N ILE A 656 23.67 -0.02 -35.73
CA ILE A 656 23.22 -1.33 -36.21
C ILE A 656 22.09 -1.87 -35.32
N LEU A 657 22.28 -1.81 -34.01
CA LEU A 657 21.33 -2.35 -33.04
C LEU A 657 20.01 -1.55 -33.00
N SER A 658 20.06 -0.23 -33.25
CA SER A 658 18.85 0.61 -33.34
C SER A 658 18.05 0.44 -34.64
N GLU A 659 18.68 -0.03 -35.71
CA GLU A 659 18.08 -0.15 -37.05
C GLU A 659 17.73 -1.62 -37.41
N VAL A 660 17.80 -2.58 -36.46
CA VAL A 660 17.42 -3.98 -36.70
C VAL A 660 15.98 -4.08 -37.18
N SER A 661 15.78 -4.61 -38.39
CA SER A 661 14.48 -4.74 -39.06
C SER A 661 13.56 -5.74 -38.36
N ALA A 662 12.24 -5.54 -38.45
CA ALA A 662 11.24 -6.42 -37.82
C ALA A 662 11.44 -7.91 -38.18
N GLY A 663 11.75 -8.21 -39.45
CA GLY A 663 12.01 -9.59 -39.88
C GLY A 663 13.22 -10.24 -39.21
N ILE A 664 14.31 -9.50 -38.95
CA ILE A 664 15.45 -10.04 -38.19
C ILE A 664 15.05 -10.26 -36.72
N ARG A 665 14.21 -9.39 -36.15
CA ARG A 665 13.74 -9.53 -34.76
C ARG A 665 12.92 -10.81 -34.56
N ASP A 666 12.03 -11.11 -35.51
CA ASP A 666 11.20 -12.31 -35.46
C ASP A 666 12.08 -13.58 -35.55
N LEU A 667 13.08 -13.58 -36.41
CA LEU A 667 14.05 -14.68 -36.51
C LEU A 667 14.90 -14.86 -35.25
N LEU A 668 15.35 -13.77 -34.62
CA LEU A 668 16.13 -13.84 -33.37
C LEU A 668 15.35 -14.53 -32.24
N ARG A 669 14.02 -14.40 -32.22
CA ARG A 669 13.14 -15.05 -31.24
C ARG A 669 12.99 -16.56 -31.45
N LEU A 670 13.35 -17.07 -32.63
CA LEU A 670 13.29 -18.49 -32.94
C LEU A 670 14.55 -19.26 -32.51
N SER A 671 15.63 -18.55 -32.16
CA SER A 671 16.88 -19.20 -31.77
C SER A 671 16.83 -19.68 -30.33
N GLU A 672 17.33 -20.88 -30.09
CA GLU A 672 17.47 -21.46 -28.75
C GLU A 672 18.70 -20.92 -28.02
N LEU A 673 19.67 -20.33 -28.73
CA LEU A 673 20.90 -19.78 -28.16
C LEU A 673 20.85 -18.27 -27.93
N LEU A 674 19.88 -17.58 -28.54
CA LEU A 674 19.75 -16.12 -28.48
C LEU A 674 18.56 -15.69 -27.65
N TYR A 675 18.80 -14.69 -26.80
CA TYR A 675 17.78 -14.05 -25.99
C TYR A 675 17.37 -12.72 -26.62
N TRP A 676 16.10 -12.63 -27.01
CA TRP A 676 15.48 -11.38 -27.45
C TRP A 676 14.89 -10.62 -26.27
N ASN A 677 15.18 -9.33 -26.17
CA ASN A 677 14.55 -8.42 -25.22
C ASN A 677 14.53 -6.99 -25.74
N ASP A 678 13.76 -6.13 -25.08
CA ASP A 678 13.71 -4.69 -25.37
C ASP A 678 14.74 -3.87 -24.55
N SER A 679 15.85 -4.51 -24.13
CA SER A 679 16.90 -3.83 -23.35
C SER A 679 17.67 -2.80 -24.20
N PRO A 680 18.34 -1.84 -23.56
CA PRO A 680 19.24 -0.91 -24.23
C PRO A 680 20.26 -1.59 -25.16
N PHE A 681 20.72 -0.84 -26.18
CA PHE A 681 21.62 -1.37 -27.22
C PHE A 681 23.01 -1.77 -26.69
N ASP A 682 23.38 -1.34 -25.49
CA ASP A 682 24.62 -1.69 -24.79
C ASP A 682 24.45 -2.85 -23.80
N ALA A 683 23.31 -3.54 -23.81
CA ALA A 683 23.02 -4.68 -22.95
C ALA A 683 23.66 -5.99 -23.47
N PHE A 684 24.96 -6.16 -23.24
CA PHE A 684 25.68 -7.39 -23.57
C PHE A 684 25.66 -8.36 -22.38
N PHE A 685 24.94 -9.48 -22.48
CA PHE A 685 24.82 -10.41 -21.37
C PHE A 685 24.42 -11.83 -21.79
N VAL A 686 24.52 -12.75 -20.84
CA VAL A 686 23.93 -14.10 -20.88
C VAL A 686 22.90 -14.17 -19.76
N GLU A 687 21.72 -14.71 -20.03
CA GLU A 687 20.63 -14.86 -19.05
C GLU A 687 20.71 -16.19 -18.28
N SER A 688 19.78 -16.40 -17.34
CA SER A 688 19.72 -17.53 -16.41
C SER A 688 19.76 -18.95 -17.02
N GLU A 689 19.23 -19.16 -18.22
CA GLU A 689 19.27 -20.44 -18.95
C GLU A 689 20.54 -20.62 -19.80
N GLY A 690 21.38 -19.57 -19.91
CA GLY A 690 22.61 -19.58 -20.70
C GLY A 690 22.46 -19.00 -22.11
N LYS A 691 21.30 -18.45 -22.48
CA LYS A 691 21.09 -17.79 -23.77
C LYS A 691 21.82 -16.45 -23.83
N CYS A 692 22.45 -16.18 -24.96
CA CYS A 692 23.23 -14.97 -25.22
C CYS A 692 22.33 -13.84 -25.72
N SER A 693 22.50 -12.62 -25.22
CA SER A 693 21.76 -11.47 -25.73
C SER A 693 22.07 -11.23 -27.22
N PHE A 694 21.06 -10.90 -28.02
CA PHE A 694 21.29 -10.63 -29.45
C PHE A 694 22.27 -9.46 -29.66
N GLN A 695 22.31 -8.50 -28.72
CA GLN A 695 23.28 -7.41 -28.73
C GLN A 695 24.71 -7.93 -28.65
N LEU A 696 24.98 -8.90 -27.75
CA LEU A 696 26.30 -9.51 -27.60
C LEU A 696 26.67 -10.31 -28.85
N TRP A 697 25.74 -11.10 -29.38
CA TRP A 697 25.97 -11.87 -30.62
C TRP A 697 26.28 -10.97 -31.82
N ILE A 698 25.50 -9.90 -32.04
CA ILE A 698 25.76 -8.92 -33.12
C ILE A 698 27.09 -8.20 -32.88
N ALA A 699 27.43 -7.84 -31.64
CA ALA A 699 28.69 -7.19 -31.32
C ALA A 699 29.90 -8.07 -31.66
N VAL A 700 29.88 -9.34 -31.25
CA VAL A 700 30.95 -10.29 -31.58
C VAL A 700 31.03 -10.52 -33.09
N LEU A 701 29.90 -10.73 -33.77
CA LEU A 701 29.85 -10.90 -35.22
C LEU A 701 30.45 -9.70 -35.96
N TYR A 702 30.07 -8.48 -35.57
CA TYR A 702 30.60 -7.27 -36.16
C TYR A 702 32.13 -7.17 -35.99
N LEU A 703 32.64 -7.50 -34.81
CA LEU A 703 34.08 -7.48 -34.53
C LEU A 703 34.85 -8.54 -35.32
N VAL A 704 34.30 -9.75 -35.47
CA VAL A 704 34.86 -10.81 -36.31
C VAL A 704 34.92 -10.36 -37.77
N LEU A 705 33.85 -9.74 -38.29
CA LEU A 705 33.80 -9.22 -39.65
C LEU A 705 34.86 -8.14 -39.91
N GLN A 706 35.05 -7.21 -38.97
CA GLN A 706 36.07 -6.16 -39.09
C GLN A 706 37.49 -6.74 -39.16
N LYS A 707 37.73 -7.89 -38.53
CA LYS A 707 39.04 -8.56 -38.50
C LYS A 707 39.36 -9.32 -39.79
N GLU A 708 38.37 -9.93 -40.44
CA GLU A 708 38.56 -10.64 -41.72
C GLU A 708 38.68 -9.67 -42.93
N GLY A 709 38.31 -8.38 -42.77
CA GLY A 709 38.62 -7.29 -43.71
C GLY A 709 37.70 -6.06 -43.53
N PRO A 710 38.18 -4.82 -43.78
CA PRO A 710 37.35 -3.62 -43.58
C PRO A 710 36.19 -3.59 -44.58
N ILE A 711 34.98 -3.49 -44.04
CA ILE A 711 33.76 -3.16 -44.78
C ILE A 711 33.90 -1.66 -45.21
N GLY A 712 33.73 -1.32 -46.50
CA GLY A 712 34.11 -0.02 -47.10
C GLY A 712 32.96 0.90 -47.60
N HIS A 713 33.06 2.21 -47.30
CA HIS A 713 31.94 3.15 -47.01
C HIS A 713 30.69 3.16 -47.92
N ASN A 714 29.52 3.24 -47.28
CA ASN A 714 28.17 3.60 -47.75
C ASN A 714 27.34 2.58 -48.55
N SER A 715 27.92 1.55 -49.19
CA SER A 715 27.16 0.39 -49.73
C SER A 715 27.07 -0.81 -48.76
N GLU A 716 27.56 -0.61 -47.54
CA GLU A 716 27.87 -1.65 -46.56
C GLU A 716 26.72 -2.07 -45.65
N ARG A 717 25.77 -1.18 -45.38
CA ARG A 717 24.73 -1.44 -44.36
C ARG A 717 23.82 -2.57 -44.80
N ASP A 718 23.39 -2.54 -46.05
CA ASP A 718 22.58 -3.60 -46.66
C ASP A 718 23.37 -4.92 -46.74
N GLN A 719 24.69 -4.86 -46.95
CA GLN A 719 25.56 -6.04 -46.94
C GLN A 719 25.71 -6.63 -45.54
N LEU A 720 25.85 -5.80 -44.50
CA LEU A 720 25.93 -6.24 -43.11
C LEU A 720 24.61 -6.85 -42.64
N TYR A 721 23.47 -6.20 -42.90
CA TYR A 721 22.15 -6.78 -42.57
C TYR A 721 21.89 -8.07 -43.34
N SER A 722 22.28 -8.13 -44.61
CA SER A 722 22.21 -9.36 -45.42
C SER A 722 23.09 -10.47 -44.84
N ARG A 723 24.29 -10.16 -44.35
CA ARG A 723 25.18 -11.13 -43.67
C ARG A 723 24.68 -11.55 -42.30
N VAL A 724 24.17 -10.61 -41.49
CA VAL A 724 23.52 -10.92 -40.21
C VAL A 724 22.36 -11.88 -40.44
N TYR A 725 21.53 -11.59 -41.44
CA TYR A 725 20.42 -12.45 -41.84
C TYR A 725 20.89 -13.83 -42.30
N SER A 726 21.91 -13.91 -43.18
CA SER A 726 22.39 -15.20 -43.72
C SER A 726 23.01 -16.08 -42.63
N ILE A 727 23.78 -15.50 -41.72
CA ILE A 727 24.40 -16.20 -40.60
C ILE A 727 23.35 -16.65 -39.57
N LEU A 728 22.38 -15.79 -39.23
CA LEU A 728 21.28 -16.14 -38.33
C LEU A 728 20.44 -17.30 -38.90
N MET A 729 20.13 -17.28 -40.20
CA MET A 729 19.41 -18.37 -40.85
C MET A 729 20.19 -19.68 -40.88
N LEU A 730 21.52 -19.61 -41.05
CA LEU A 730 22.39 -20.79 -40.93
C LEU A 730 22.32 -21.36 -39.51
N GLN A 731 22.41 -20.49 -38.49
CA GLN A 731 22.30 -20.88 -37.09
C GLN A 731 20.95 -21.55 -36.78
N LEU A 732 19.82 -20.92 -37.15
CA LEU A 732 18.48 -21.47 -36.95
C LEU A 732 18.28 -22.85 -37.58
N ARG A 733 18.89 -23.09 -38.76
CA ARG A 733 18.86 -24.41 -39.41
C ARG A 733 19.63 -25.47 -38.63
N LEU A 734 20.78 -25.10 -38.05
CA LEU A 734 21.59 -26.00 -37.23
C LEU A 734 20.92 -26.29 -35.89
N GLU A 735 20.21 -25.32 -35.33
CA GLU A 735 19.39 -25.48 -34.12
C GLU A 735 18.10 -26.28 -34.38
N GLY A 736 17.69 -26.46 -35.64
CA GLY A 736 16.50 -27.20 -36.02
C GLY A 736 15.19 -26.41 -35.82
N ALA A 737 15.24 -25.08 -35.87
CA ALA A 737 14.07 -24.21 -35.72
C ALA A 737 13.04 -24.40 -36.85
N TYR A 738 11.74 -24.33 -36.51
CA TYR A 738 10.65 -24.43 -37.49
C TYR A 738 10.46 -23.08 -38.21
N LEU A 739 10.75 -23.04 -39.51
CA LEU A 739 10.62 -21.86 -40.36
C LEU A 739 9.34 -21.96 -41.21
N SER A 740 8.63 -20.86 -41.43
CA SER A 740 7.47 -20.82 -42.33
C SER A 740 7.86 -20.93 -43.81
N GLU A 741 6.94 -21.31 -44.69
CA GLU A 741 7.20 -21.37 -46.14
C GLU A 741 7.68 -20.01 -46.70
N GLU A 742 7.17 -18.88 -46.20
CA GLU A 742 7.62 -17.53 -46.61
C GLU A 742 9.03 -17.18 -46.12
N GLU A 743 9.39 -17.63 -44.91
CA GLU A 743 10.74 -17.48 -44.34
C GLU A 743 11.75 -18.39 -45.04
N GLU A 744 11.34 -19.60 -45.45
CA GLU A 744 12.13 -20.51 -46.29
C GLU A 744 12.32 -19.97 -47.72
N ILE A 745 11.30 -19.33 -48.31
CA ILE A 745 11.33 -18.76 -49.68
C ILE A 745 12.21 -17.50 -49.77
N ASN A 746 12.26 -16.68 -48.71
CA ASN A 746 13.18 -15.52 -48.63
C ASN A 746 14.62 -15.91 -48.33
N VAL A 747 14.92 -17.21 -48.16
CA VAL A 747 16.30 -17.70 -48.16
C VAL A 747 16.78 -17.77 -49.62
N PRO A 748 17.87 -17.09 -50.00
CA PRO A 748 18.50 -17.37 -51.27
C PRO A 748 18.81 -18.88 -51.32
N PRO A 749 18.39 -19.60 -52.37
CA PRO A 749 18.75 -21.02 -52.51
C PRO A 749 20.28 -21.16 -52.46
N PRO A 750 20.81 -22.32 -52.02
CA PRO A 750 22.25 -22.54 -51.92
C PRO A 750 22.85 -22.62 -53.33
N THR A 751 23.10 -21.46 -53.94
CA THR A 751 23.63 -21.39 -55.31
C THR A 751 25.13 -21.18 -55.35
N ASP A 752 25.77 -20.86 -54.22
CA ASP A 752 27.22 -20.68 -54.15
C ASP A 752 27.79 -21.32 -52.86
N SER A 753 28.37 -22.52 -52.99
CA SER A 753 28.97 -23.27 -51.88
C SER A 753 30.05 -22.48 -51.14
N SER A 754 30.70 -21.54 -51.83
CA SER A 754 31.74 -20.67 -51.26
C SER A 754 31.20 -19.70 -50.19
N VAL A 755 29.97 -19.21 -50.37
CA VAL A 755 29.34 -18.26 -49.44
C VAL A 755 28.89 -18.97 -48.16
N GLN A 756 28.36 -20.19 -48.27
CA GLN A 756 28.01 -21.01 -47.10
C GLN A 756 29.23 -21.40 -46.28
N LEU A 757 30.34 -21.78 -46.91
CA LEU A 757 31.61 -22.04 -46.23
C LEU A 757 32.14 -20.79 -45.50
N SER A 758 31.97 -19.61 -46.10
CA SER A 758 32.32 -18.34 -45.46
C SER A 758 31.45 -18.03 -44.24
N ASP A 759 30.12 -18.17 -44.35
CA ASP A 759 29.20 -17.90 -43.24
C ASP A 759 29.36 -18.91 -42.11
N ALA A 760 29.60 -20.19 -42.42
CA ALA A 760 29.90 -21.23 -41.44
C ALA A 760 31.20 -20.96 -40.68
N LYS A 761 32.26 -20.52 -41.39
CA LYS A 761 33.52 -20.09 -40.76
C LYS A 761 33.31 -18.91 -39.83
N LEU A 762 32.53 -17.90 -40.25
CA LEU A 762 32.23 -16.73 -39.41
C LEU A 762 31.42 -17.10 -38.17
N LEU A 763 30.37 -17.92 -38.33
CA LEU A 763 29.56 -18.38 -37.20
C LEU A 763 30.38 -19.23 -36.21
N SER A 764 31.30 -20.05 -36.71
CA SER A 764 32.24 -20.83 -35.88
C SER A 764 33.13 -19.89 -35.06
N LEU A 765 33.69 -18.84 -35.67
CA LEU A 765 34.49 -17.84 -34.95
C LEU A 765 33.66 -17.07 -33.91
N VAL A 766 32.43 -16.67 -34.23
CA VAL A 766 31.51 -16.03 -33.28
C VAL A 766 31.24 -16.93 -32.09
N SER A 767 30.93 -18.20 -32.35
CA SER A 767 30.63 -19.20 -31.33
C SER A 767 31.83 -19.43 -30.40
N LEU A 768 33.05 -19.56 -30.96
CA LEU A 768 34.28 -19.69 -30.19
C LEU A 768 34.56 -18.45 -29.32
N HIS A 769 34.34 -17.24 -29.85
CA HIS A 769 34.55 -16.01 -29.08
C HIS A 769 33.53 -15.82 -27.96
N ILE A 770 32.26 -16.20 -28.16
CA ILE A 770 31.26 -16.20 -27.09
C ILE A 770 31.60 -17.25 -26.02
N ALA A 771 32.03 -18.45 -26.42
CA ALA A 771 32.48 -19.47 -25.48
C ALA A 771 33.74 -19.02 -24.69
N GLU A 772 34.68 -18.34 -25.34
CA GLU A 772 35.88 -17.78 -24.71
C GLU A 772 35.55 -16.64 -23.73
N LEU A 773 34.61 -15.75 -24.09
CA LEU A 773 34.04 -14.73 -23.19
C LEU A 773 33.49 -15.37 -21.92
N CYS A 774 32.71 -16.44 -22.07
CA CYS A 774 32.11 -17.16 -20.95
C CYS A 774 33.17 -17.82 -20.06
N GLU A 775 34.15 -18.51 -20.64
CA GLU A 775 35.22 -19.17 -19.89
C GLU A 775 36.11 -18.17 -19.16
N LEU A 776 36.46 -17.05 -19.80
CA LEU A 776 37.26 -16.01 -19.16
C LEU A 776 36.50 -15.37 -18.00
N ARG A 777 35.20 -15.11 -18.17
CA ARG A 777 34.34 -14.61 -17.09
C ARG A 777 34.30 -15.63 -15.94
N ARG A 778 34.04 -16.91 -16.23
CA ARG A 778 33.93 -17.99 -15.24
C ARG A 778 35.18 -18.15 -14.38
N ARG A 779 36.37 -18.09 -14.98
CA ARG A 779 37.66 -18.19 -14.26
C ARG A 779 37.91 -17.01 -13.32
N ASN A 780 37.36 -15.85 -13.64
CA ASN A 780 37.54 -14.61 -12.89
C ASN A 780 36.44 -14.36 -11.86
N THR A 781 35.36 -15.17 -11.85
CA THR A 781 34.26 -15.10 -10.88
C THR A 781 34.56 -15.99 -9.67
N GLY A 782 34.51 -15.41 -8.47
CA GLY A 782 34.79 -16.06 -7.20
C GLY A 782 36.21 -15.86 -6.67
N LYS A 783 36.50 -16.49 -5.54
CA LYS A 783 37.79 -16.39 -4.86
C LYS A 783 38.92 -16.99 -5.70
N GLU A 784 40.10 -16.36 -5.68
CA GLU A 784 41.28 -16.86 -6.41
C GLU A 784 41.62 -18.31 -6.05
N GLY A 785 41.97 -19.11 -7.07
CA GLY A 785 42.35 -20.52 -6.90
C GLY A 785 41.17 -21.48 -6.71
N THR A 786 39.92 -21.01 -6.84
CA THR A 786 38.72 -21.84 -6.66
C THR A 786 37.99 -22.20 -7.96
N SER A 787 38.54 -21.87 -9.12
CA SER A 787 37.87 -22.02 -10.43
C SER A 787 37.50 -23.47 -10.78
N GLU A 788 38.25 -24.44 -10.25
CA GLU A 788 38.08 -25.87 -10.49
C GLU A 788 37.33 -26.60 -9.35
N ILE A 789 36.92 -25.87 -8.31
CA ILE A 789 36.21 -26.44 -7.16
C ILE A 789 34.72 -26.50 -7.49
N SER A 790 34.10 -27.66 -7.24
CA SER A 790 32.65 -27.81 -7.23
C SER A 790 32.06 -27.08 -6.02
N LEU A 791 31.43 -25.93 -6.27
CA LEU A 791 30.88 -25.09 -5.21
C LEU A 791 29.57 -25.64 -4.64
N PHE A 792 28.78 -26.37 -5.44
CA PHE A 792 27.59 -27.06 -4.94
C PHE A 792 27.95 -28.13 -3.89
N ASP A 793 28.99 -28.94 -4.16
CA ASP A 793 29.48 -29.92 -3.17
C ASP A 793 29.99 -29.23 -1.90
N MET A 794 30.60 -28.05 -2.02
CA MET A 794 31.05 -27.26 -0.87
C MET A 794 29.89 -26.70 -0.04
N LEU A 795 28.76 -26.34 -0.68
CA LEU A 795 27.56 -25.87 0.00
C LEU A 795 26.81 -27.02 0.71
N ASP A 796 26.83 -28.21 0.12
CA ASP A 796 26.17 -29.43 0.65
C ASP A 796 26.98 -30.13 1.74
N ASP A 797 28.29 -29.87 1.85
CA ASP A 797 29.14 -30.45 2.90
C ASP A 797 28.87 -29.81 4.27
N HIS A 798 28.00 -30.45 5.05
CA HIS A 798 27.70 -30.07 6.44
C HIS A 798 28.91 -30.16 7.40
N GLY A 799 30.05 -30.69 6.96
CA GLY A 799 31.30 -30.76 7.73
C GLY A 799 32.16 -29.49 7.66
N VAL A 800 31.88 -28.57 6.74
CA VAL A 800 32.62 -27.30 6.59
C VAL A 800 31.85 -26.17 7.27
N ASP A 801 32.47 -25.55 8.27
CA ASP A 801 31.90 -24.39 8.96
C ASP A 801 32.06 -23.13 8.09
N ILE A 802 31.08 -22.92 7.20
CA ILE A 802 30.98 -21.74 6.34
C ILE A 802 30.00 -20.77 7.00
N GLY A 803 30.47 -19.54 7.25
CA GLY A 803 29.64 -18.48 7.79
C GLY A 803 28.49 -18.08 6.86
N PRO A 804 27.41 -17.49 7.40
CA PRO A 804 26.20 -17.20 6.65
C PRO A 804 26.41 -16.24 5.47
N LEU A 805 27.24 -15.21 5.63
CA LEU A 805 27.52 -14.24 4.57
C LEU A 805 28.31 -14.89 3.44
N THR A 806 29.35 -15.65 3.80
CA THR A 806 30.15 -16.39 2.83
C THR A 806 29.32 -17.41 2.07
N ARG A 807 28.40 -18.13 2.75
CA ARG A 807 27.50 -19.09 2.12
C ARG A 807 26.60 -18.43 1.05
N GLN A 808 26.03 -17.26 1.34
CA GLN A 808 25.22 -16.52 0.34
C GLN A 808 26.02 -16.15 -0.91
N VAL A 809 27.24 -15.64 -0.73
CA VAL A 809 28.08 -15.25 -1.88
C VAL A 809 28.54 -16.48 -2.68
N ILE A 810 28.89 -17.58 -2.01
CA ILE A 810 29.24 -18.83 -2.71
C ILE A 810 28.06 -19.31 -3.55
N SER A 811 26.81 -19.17 -3.07
CA SER A 811 25.61 -19.49 -3.86
C SER A 811 25.51 -18.66 -5.14
N ILE A 812 25.74 -17.35 -5.08
CA ILE A 812 25.81 -16.48 -6.28
C ILE A 812 26.92 -16.96 -7.21
N VAL A 813 28.12 -17.18 -6.71
CA VAL A 813 29.27 -17.61 -7.53
C VAL A 813 29.01 -18.96 -8.19
N ALA A 814 28.38 -19.91 -7.48
CA ALA A 814 28.00 -21.20 -8.02
C ALA A 814 26.99 -21.06 -9.17
N THR A 815 25.95 -20.25 -8.96
CA THR A 815 24.91 -19.98 -9.95
C THR A 815 25.47 -19.27 -11.18
N GLU A 816 26.25 -18.20 -11.00
CA GLU A 816 26.86 -17.47 -12.12
C GLU A 816 27.82 -18.35 -12.93
N ARG A 817 28.64 -19.18 -12.27
CA ARG A 817 29.52 -20.14 -12.95
C ARG A 817 28.74 -21.19 -13.73
N ALA A 818 27.61 -21.66 -13.21
CA ALA A 818 26.76 -22.64 -13.87
C ALA A 818 26.13 -22.05 -15.15
N ILE A 819 25.63 -20.82 -15.09
CA ILE A 819 25.10 -20.09 -16.26
C ILE A 819 26.18 -19.96 -17.35
N LEU A 820 27.39 -19.56 -16.97
CA LEU A 820 28.52 -19.40 -17.91
C LEU A 820 28.94 -20.72 -18.55
N GLU A 821 28.97 -21.82 -17.77
CA GLU A 821 29.32 -23.14 -18.29
C GLU A 821 28.23 -23.68 -19.23
N SER A 822 26.95 -23.45 -18.91
CA SER A 822 25.82 -23.79 -19.78
C SER A 822 25.96 -23.10 -21.14
N SER A 823 26.13 -21.77 -21.13
CA SER A 823 26.28 -20.98 -22.35
C SER A 823 27.51 -21.42 -23.16
N LYS A 824 28.66 -21.54 -22.50
CA LYS A 824 29.91 -22.02 -23.14
C LYS A 824 29.74 -23.38 -23.80
N SER A 825 29.08 -24.33 -23.13
CA SER A 825 28.85 -25.68 -23.68
C SER A 825 28.03 -25.61 -24.96
N GLN A 826 26.92 -24.88 -24.94
CA GLN A 826 26.03 -24.71 -26.10
C GLN A 826 26.75 -24.07 -27.30
N TRP A 827 27.52 -23.01 -27.06
CA TRP A 827 28.29 -22.34 -28.12
C TRP A 827 29.45 -23.19 -28.64
N THR A 828 30.09 -23.99 -27.79
CA THR A 828 31.16 -24.91 -28.20
C THR A 828 30.61 -26.04 -29.08
N GLU A 829 29.46 -26.61 -28.73
CA GLU A 829 28.77 -27.62 -29.53
C GLU A 829 28.43 -27.10 -30.94
N LEU A 830 27.89 -25.88 -31.03
CA LEU A 830 27.65 -25.23 -32.32
C LEU A 830 28.95 -25.03 -33.12
N ALA A 831 30.03 -24.60 -32.46
CA ALA A 831 31.33 -24.41 -33.11
C ALA A 831 31.92 -25.72 -33.66
N ASP A 832 31.82 -26.83 -32.91
CA ASP A 832 32.28 -28.16 -33.31
C ASP A 832 31.49 -28.70 -34.51
N HIS A 833 30.17 -28.52 -34.50
CA HIS A 833 29.31 -28.86 -35.64
C HIS A 833 29.69 -28.07 -36.90
N LEU A 834 30.00 -26.78 -36.77
CA LEU A 834 30.43 -25.94 -37.87
C LEU A 834 31.83 -26.30 -38.37
N ALA A 835 32.76 -26.69 -37.50
CA ALA A 835 34.09 -27.14 -37.89
C ALA A 835 34.02 -28.37 -38.81
N LEU A 836 33.17 -29.35 -38.46
CA LEU A 836 32.90 -30.53 -39.29
C LEU A 836 32.26 -30.22 -40.65
N MET A 837 31.58 -29.07 -40.78
CA MET A 837 31.03 -28.61 -42.07
C MET A 837 32.05 -27.88 -42.95
N VAL A 838 33.10 -27.31 -42.34
CA VAL A 838 34.15 -26.54 -43.03
C VAL A 838 35.31 -27.44 -43.47
N GLU A 839 35.59 -28.52 -42.75
CA GLU A 839 36.47 -29.63 -43.15
C GLU A 839 35.89 -30.45 -44.31
#